data_AF-A0A1R3FQ06-F1
#
_entry.id   AF-A0A1R3FQ06-F1
#
_cell.length_a   1.000
_cell.length_b   1.000
_cell.length_c   1.000
_cell.angle_alpha   90.00
_cell.angle_beta   90.00
_cell.angle_gamma   90.00
#
_symmetry.space_group_name_H-M   'P 1'
#
loop_
_entity.id
_entity.type
_entity.pdbx_description
1 polymer ?
#
loop_
_entity_poly.entity_id
_entity_poly.type
_entity_poly.pdbx_seq_one_letter_code
_entity_poly.pdbx_strand_id
1 'polypeptide(L)'
;MKEIIDMNSPSLQVEQSAKPTIVIACSKGKLDVPAFASDMYLGIMHSDLRCHCPDFKEKFNLVIMSAEHGFLTQTDVISPYDTELGVDVTADAWVRKHRRSCSTILGLSTIHEMDRAGGLFVFLPKKYQEAFDKLLSYKPFKDQVKRFDSFYMCKGHRGIGVMRSRFKKLLLAKDDLPKIHFRSGVTSQGEFEGAVKAGQDRGFSLADVKIKQASNSSVNTWLLRQIKLDLFNGHPVFFDNGIVKAIKKGHDINPTEVLLEFERLLDQVPAEYGKNLYFVLPDNPFDENAAVDVLQTNKKLIKKLALRAKAILPVHKSDNMVALAHRLLSAIDYCDVVLGVPCRSDAKLPNGETANLRLSTSQIETLYEMRDGDGASYFHEAHHLGLSEASKGGFIKSVDGAYKERVALADLHSIKFSCDVCIFQSFFGANESKRLGSTLYRQNKDITKERAFETSSIWTLFESISKSEIIHLYEELGNFDELKMDHAVDAWDMHCQFNRKDMNVVGDCTFEAFSSLLEIVKLEMSNDFDSAKAYLMALFKDRFILPEEVPSYDTMRANAINLIFRSSRTLLTAKPSHKFYNEIVSIKPLTSFDGLMMKARAIPSTVIDRERKSGCPGDMATTNQTPNIDVVSYFKAFVESSYVSKERIQAAQLESKDILDYLKASIPAGGRDLLDQAA
;
A
#
# COMPACT_ATOMS: atom_id res chain seq x y z
N MET A 1 -20.74 -56.52 5.53
CA MET A 1 -19.56 -56.25 4.68
C MET A 1 -20.01 -56.00 3.25
N LYS A 2 -20.22 -54.73 2.90
CA LYS A 2 -20.27 -54.20 1.53
C LYS A 2 -19.83 -52.75 1.67
N GLU A 3 -18.55 -52.49 1.36
CA GLU A 3 -18.02 -51.13 1.30
C GLU A 3 -18.65 -50.42 0.10
N ILE A 4 -19.27 -49.29 0.39
CA ILE A 4 -19.70 -48.31 -0.60
C ILE A 4 -18.47 -47.45 -0.88
N ILE A 5 -17.89 -47.60 -2.08
CA ILE A 5 -16.83 -46.73 -2.58
C ILE A 5 -17.49 -45.39 -2.90
N ASP A 6 -17.12 -44.37 -2.14
CA ASP A 6 -17.49 -42.99 -2.36
C ASP A 6 -16.77 -42.45 -3.62
N MET A 7 -17.52 -42.31 -4.72
CA MET A 7 -17.01 -41.80 -6.00
C MET A 7 -16.99 -40.26 -6.08
N ASN A 8 -17.17 -39.54 -4.96
CA ASN A 8 -17.12 -38.08 -4.91
C ASN A 8 -15.88 -37.53 -4.18
N SER A 9 -14.72 -38.17 -4.30
CA SER A 9 -13.47 -37.49 -3.97
C SER A 9 -13.21 -36.39 -5.00
N PRO A 10 -13.16 -35.10 -4.62
CA PRO A 10 -12.76 -34.06 -5.54
C PRO A 10 -11.33 -34.38 -5.96
N SER A 11 -11.14 -34.68 -7.24
CA SER A 11 -9.84 -34.78 -7.86
C SER A 11 -9.01 -33.58 -7.41
N LEU A 12 -7.91 -33.83 -6.68
CA LEU A 12 -6.89 -32.82 -6.42
C LEU A 12 -6.53 -32.23 -7.77
N GLN A 13 -7.06 -31.04 -8.07
CA GLN A 13 -6.58 -30.25 -9.18
C GLN A 13 -5.16 -29.86 -8.76
N VAL A 14 -4.18 -30.52 -9.37
CA VAL A 14 -2.78 -30.09 -9.29
C VAL A 14 -2.78 -28.66 -9.82
N GLU A 15 -2.63 -27.68 -8.93
CA GLU A 15 -2.42 -26.29 -9.33
C GLU A 15 -1.22 -26.27 -10.27
N GLN A 16 -1.48 -26.06 -11.57
CA GLN A 16 -0.42 -25.90 -12.55
C GLN A 16 0.36 -24.64 -12.19
N SER A 17 1.62 -24.81 -11.78
CA SER A 17 2.53 -23.71 -11.58
C SER A 17 2.83 -23.01 -12.91
N ALA A 18 2.92 -21.69 -12.87
CA ALA A 18 3.25 -20.87 -14.04
C ALA A 18 4.63 -21.24 -14.60
N LYS A 19 4.74 -21.48 -15.91
CA LYS A 19 6.01 -21.84 -16.55
C LYS A 19 6.82 -20.59 -16.94
N PRO A 20 8.03 -20.39 -16.38
CA PRO A 20 8.87 -19.27 -16.78
C PRO A 20 9.26 -19.34 -18.27
N THR A 21 9.34 -18.19 -18.92
CA THR A 21 9.80 -18.09 -20.31
C THR A 21 11.30 -17.81 -20.36
N ILE A 22 12.05 -18.65 -21.07
CA ILE A 22 13.50 -18.54 -21.22
C ILE A 22 13.84 -18.20 -22.67
N VAL A 23 14.66 -17.16 -22.87
CA VAL A 23 15.23 -16.81 -24.17
C VAL A 23 16.72 -17.13 -24.18
N ILE A 24 17.15 -18.05 -25.06
CA ILE A 24 18.56 -18.36 -25.32
C ILE A 24 18.88 -18.22 -26.80
N ALA A 25 20.16 -18.01 -27.16
CA ALA A 25 20.57 -17.93 -28.55
C ALA A 25 20.65 -19.33 -29.21
N CYS A 26 20.53 -19.37 -30.53
CA CYS A 26 20.96 -20.53 -31.31
C CYS A 26 22.46 -20.79 -31.12
N SER A 27 22.92 -22.00 -31.48
CA SER A 27 24.35 -22.36 -31.46
C SER A 27 24.89 -22.66 -32.86
N LYS A 28 26.22 -22.54 -33.01
CA LYS A 28 26.93 -22.95 -34.22
C LYS A 28 26.71 -24.43 -34.49
N GLY A 29 26.99 -25.29 -33.50
CA GLY A 29 26.73 -26.73 -33.58
C GLY A 29 25.23 -27.01 -33.66
N LYS A 30 24.83 -27.75 -34.70
CA LYS A 30 23.46 -28.14 -35.02
C LYS A 30 23.43 -29.59 -35.47
N LEU A 31 22.26 -30.20 -35.51
CA LEU A 31 22.06 -31.47 -36.21
C LEU A 31 22.14 -31.25 -37.73
N ASP A 32 22.56 -32.29 -38.46
CA ASP A 32 22.65 -32.26 -39.93
C ASP A 32 21.33 -32.65 -40.62
N VAL A 33 20.27 -32.82 -39.85
CA VAL A 33 18.92 -33.19 -40.32
C VAL A 33 17.88 -32.21 -39.75
N PRO A 34 16.74 -32.01 -40.43
CA PRO A 34 15.64 -31.24 -39.87
C PRO A 34 15.18 -31.80 -38.52
N ALA A 35 15.00 -30.93 -37.53
CA ALA A 35 14.63 -31.31 -36.17
C ALA A 35 13.86 -30.19 -35.47
N PHE A 36 13.21 -30.51 -34.36
CA PHE A 36 12.64 -29.50 -33.46
C PHE A 36 13.74 -28.55 -32.96
N ALA A 37 13.45 -27.26 -32.86
CA ALA A 37 14.41 -26.25 -32.44
C ALA A 37 15.01 -26.55 -31.06
N SER A 38 14.24 -27.15 -30.15
CA SER A 38 14.72 -27.58 -28.83
C SER A 38 15.79 -28.70 -28.88
N ASP A 39 15.80 -29.50 -29.94
CA ASP A 39 16.70 -30.63 -30.11
C ASP A 39 17.80 -30.33 -31.16
N MET A 40 17.56 -29.38 -32.08
CA MET A 40 18.46 -28.97 -33.16
C MET A 40 19.81 -28.48 -32.65
N TYR A 41 19.84 -27.68 -31.58
CA TYR A 41 21.04 -26.97 -31.15
C TYR A 41 21.88 -27.77 -30.13
N LEU A 42 23.17 -27.93 -30.44
CA LEU A 42 24.14 -28.74 -29.68
C LEU A 42 25.09 -27.89 -28.82
N GLY A 43 24.89 -26.57 -28.78
CA GLY A 43 25.72 -25.65 -28.02
C GLY A 43 25.60 -25.84 -26.51
N ILE A 44 26.60 -25.34 -25.78
CA ILE A 44 26.77 -25.60 -24.34
C ILE A 44 25.57 -25.18 -23.47
N MET A 45 24.86 -24.09 -23.82
CA MET A 45 23.65 -23.66 -23.10
C MET A 45 22.50 -24.64 -23.28
N HIS A 46 22.32 -25.19 -24.49
CA HIS A 46 21.31 -26.21 -24.78
C HIS A 46 21.65 -27.53 -24.10
N SER A 47 22.93 -27.89 -24.06
CA SER A 47 23.40 -29.05 -23.30
C SER A 47 23.22 -28.88 -21.79
N ASP A 48 23.51 -27.71 -21.22
CA ASP A 48 23.24 -27.43 -19.81
C ASP A 48 21.74 -27.50 -19.48
N LEU A 49 20.88 -26.98 -20.37
CA LEU A 49 19.42 -27.07 -20.22
C LEU A 49 18.96 -28.52 -20.09
N ARG A 50 19.34 -29.37 -21.05
CA ARG A 50 18.97 -30.79 -21.06
C ARG A 50 19.59 -31.58 -19.91
N CYS A 51 20.82 -31.24 -19.52
CA CYS A 51 21.54 -31.93 -18.44
C CYS A 51 20.95 -31.63 -17.06
N HIS A 52 20.66 -30.36 -16.78
CA HIS A 52 20.19 -29.94 -15.46
C HIS A 52 18.66 -29.96 -15.32
N CYS A 53 17.94 -29.95 -16.44
CA CYS A 53 16.48 -30.00 -16.47
C CYS A 53 16.02 -30.91 -17.64
N PRO A 54 16.08 -32.24 -17.51
CA PRO A 54 15.67 -33.16 -18.58
C PRO A 54 14.21 -32.98 -19.03
N ASP A 55 13.34 -32.56 -18.10
CA ASP A 55 11.93 -32.26 -18.28
C ASP A 55 11.64 -30.77 -18.55
N PHE A 56 12.63 -30.03 -19.08
CA PHE A 56 12.49 -28.58 -19.29
C PHE A 56 11.28 -28.18 -20.13
N LYS A 57 10.83 -29.03 -21.06
CA LYS A 57 9.64 -28.76 -21.91
C LYS A 57 8.35 -28.66 -21.08
N GLU A 58 8.32 -29.29 -19.92
CA GLU A 58 7.20 -29.24 -18.98
C GLU A 58 7.31 -28.07 -18.01
N LYS A 59 8.53 -27.63 -17.68
CA LYS A 59 8.80 -26.59 -16.69
C LYS A 59 8.93 -25.19 -17.26
N PHE A 60 9.35 -25.07 -18.52
CA PHE A 60 9.72 -23.79 -19.13
C PHE A 60 9.11 -23.61 -20.51
N ASN A 61 8.81 -22.36 -20.83
CA ASN A 61 8.57 -21.93 -22.20
C ASN A 61 9.91 -21.53 -22.84
N LEU A 62 10.50 -22.43 -23.62
CA LEU A 62 11.77 -22.16 -24.29
C LEU A 62 11.54 -21.40 -25.61
N VAL A 63 12.19 -20.23 -25.71
CA VAL A 63 12.28 -19.42 -26.92
C VAL A 63 13.74 -19.32 -27.36
N ILE A 64 14.00 -19.63 -28.63
CA ILE A 64 15.35 -19.63 -29.18
C ILE A 64 15.49 -18.47 -30.16
N MET A 65 16.46 -17.58 -29.90
CA MET A 65 16.80 -16.49 -30.80
C MET A 65 17.77 -16.98 -31.87
N SER A 66 17.24 -17.24 -33.06
CA SER A 66 17.95 -17.68 -34.26
C SER A 66 18.37 -16.49 -35.14
N ALA A 67 19.62 -16.50 -35.61
CA ALA A 67 20.10 -15.56 -36.62
C ALA A 67 19.30 -15.60 -37.95
N GLU A 68 18.79 -16.76 -38.36
CA GLU A 68 18.10 -16.90 -39.64
C GLU A 68 16.58 -16.71 -39.55
N HIS A 69 15.95 -17.37 -38.57
CA HIS A 69 14.49 -17.47 -38.45
C HIS A 69 13.84 -16.46 -37.49
N GLY A 70 14.60 -15.71 -36.70
CA GLY A 70 14.01 -14.83 -35.69
C GLY A 70 13.90 -15.55 -34.34
N PHE A 71 12.78 -15.40 -33.64
CA PHE A 71 12.47 -16.26 -32.50
C PHE A 71 11.88 -17.58 -32.99
N LEU A 72 12.18 -18.65 -32.26
CA LEU A 72 11.63 -19.99 -32.47
C LEU A 72 11.09 -20.51 -31.14
N THR A 73 9.98 -21.23 -31.18
CA THR A 73 9.47 -22.01 -30.06
C THR A 73 10.16 -23.37 -29.99
N GLN A 74 10.04 -24.06 -28.86
CA GLN A 74 10.61 -25.40 -28.70
C GLN A 74 10.09 -26.46 -29.69
N THR A 75 8.92 -26.23 -30.30
CA THR A 75 8.22 -27.14 -31.22
C THR A 75 8.40 -26.79 -32.69
N ASP A 76 9.10 -25.71 -33.02
CA ASP A 76 9.33 -25.35 -34.43
C ASP A 76 10.31 -26.34 -35.06
N VAL A 77 9.98 -26.90 -36.22
CA VAL A 77 10.89 -27.76 -36.99
C VAL A 77 11.70 -26.90 -37.94
N ILE A 78 13.02 -26.98 -37.86
CA ILE A 78 13.94 -26.20 -38.70
C ILE A 78 14.94 -27.12 -39.39
N SER A 79 15.38 -26.73 -40.59
CA SER A 79 16.48 -27.38 -41.32
C SER A 79 17.84 -26.84 -40.83
N PRO A 80 18.94 -27.59 -41.01
CA PRO A 80 20.28 -27.10 -40.73
C PRO A 80 20.59 -25.83 -41.54
N TYR A 81 21.32 -24.89 -40.92
CA TYR A 81 21.70 -23.61 -41.53
C TYR A 81 22.95 -23.05 -40.85
N ASP A 82 23.68 -22.13 -41.50
CA ASP A 82 24.96 -21.60 -41.02
C ASP A 82 25.00 -20.09 -40.78
N THR A 83 23.89 -19.38 -40.98
CA THR A 83 23.79 -17.93 -40.71
C THR A 83 24.16 -17.58 -39.26
N GLU A 84 25.10 -16.67 -39.06
CA GLU A 84 25.53 -16.13 -37.76
C GLU A 84 25.20 -14.62 -37.62
N LEU A 85 24.55 -14.26 -36.51
CA LEU A 85 24.26 -12.87 -36.17
C LEU A 85 25.55 -12.10 -35.84
N GLY A 86 25.73 -10.96 -36.50
CA GLY A 86 26.91 -10.09 -36.43
C GLY A 86 28.12 -10.60 -37.19
N VAL A 87 27.98 -11.65 -38.01
CA VAL A 87 28.93 -12.01 -39.08
C VAL A 87 28.23 -11.85 -40.42
N ASP A 88 27.15 -12.61 -40.64
CA ASP A 88 26.42 -12.62 -41.91
C ASP A 88 25.29 -11.59 -41.93
N VAL A 89 24.70 -11.30 -40.76
CA VAL A 89 23.57 -10.38 -40.63
C VAL A 89 23.81 -9.41 -39.48
N THR A 90 23.71 -8.10 -39.73
CA THR A 90 23.81 -7.10 -38.66
C THR A 90 22.58 -7.10 -37.76
N ALA A 91 22.73 -6.64 -36.51
CA ALA A 91 21.60 -6.55 -35.57
C ALA A 91 20.43 -5.72 -36.15
N ASP A 92 20.71 -4.62 -36.86
CA ASP A 92 19.66 -3.77 -37.47
C ASP A 92 18.94 -4.47 -38.63
N ALA A 93 19.68 -5.18 -39.49
CA ALA A 93 19.09 -5.96 -40.56
C ALA A 93 18.19 -7.07 -39.99
N TRP A 94 18.68 -7.78 -38.97
CA TRP A 94 17.94 -8.83 -38.29
C TRP A 94 16.65 -8.30 -37.64
N VAL A 95 16.73 -7.19 -36.89
CA VAL A 95 15.55 -6.58 -36.23
C VAL A 95 14.52 -6.12 -37.26
N ARG A 96 14.95 -5.49 -38.37
CA ARG A 96 14.03 -5.08 -39.44
C ARG A 96 13.27 -6.27 -40.02
N LYS A 97 13.96 -7.40 -40.22
CA LYS A 97 13.39 -8.64 -40.76
C LYS A 97 12.44 -9.33 -39.76
N HIS A 98 12.81 -9.43 -38.48
CA HIS A 98 12.17 -10.34 -37.53
C HIS A 98 11.30 -9.68 -36.44
N ARG A 99 11.31 -8.36 -36.26
CA ARG A 99 10.60 -7.69 -35.14
C ARG A 99 9.11 -8.06 -34.97
N ARG A 100 8.39 -8.30 -36.07
CA ARG A 100 6.96 -8.67 -36.03
C ARG A 100 6.76 -10.12 -35.58
N SER A 101 7.52 -11.07 -36.13
CA SER A 101 7.41 -12.47 -35.74
C SER A 101 7.87 -12.68 -34.30
N CYS A 102 8.95 -12.03 -33.86
CA CYS A 102 9.39 -12.08 -32.46
C CYS A 102 8.32 -11.55 -31.48
N SER A 103 7.60 -10.48 -31.86
CA SER A 103 6.49 -9.97 -31.05
C SER A 103 5.30 -10.96 -30.99
N THR A 104 5.08 -11.71 -32.06
CA THR A 104 4.00 -12.72 -32.13
C THR A 104 4.33 -13.93 -31.26
N ILE A 105 5.59 -14.37 -31.27
CA ILE A 105 6.05 -15.49 -30.43
C ILE A 105 5.99 -15.16 -28.95
N LEU A 106 6.29 -13.91 -28.54
CA LEU A 106 6.06 -13.48 -27.15
C LEU A 106 4.61 -13.07 -26.88
N GLY A 107 3.69 -13.23 -27.83
CA GLY A 107 2.27 -12.89 -27.72
C GLY A 107 1.44 -13.97 -27.02
N LEU A 108 0.18 -13.65 -26.71
CA LEU A 108 -0.75 -14.55 -26.00
C LEU A 108 -1.14 -15.80 -26.78
N SER A 109 -0.98 -15.77 -28.10
CA SER A 109 -1.19 -16.95 -28.96
C SER A 109 -0.17 -18.06 -28.72
N THR A 110 0.94 -17.74 -28.05
CA THR A 110 2.09 -18.65 -27.90
C THR A 110 2.44 -18.83 -26.43
N ILE A 111 2.51 -17.73 -25.67
CA ILE A 111 2.78 -17.75 -24.22
C ILE A 111 1.52 -17.33 -23.48
N HIS A 112 0.90 -18.30 -22.79
CA HIS A 112 -0.36 -18.14 -22.09
C HIS A 112 -0.24 -17.13 -20.94
N GLU A 113 -1.35 -16.48 -20.56
CA GLU A 113 -1.35 -15.45 -19.52
C GLU A 113 -0.84 -15.99 -18.18
N MET A 114 -1.19 -17.23 -17.83
CA MET A 114 -0.75 -17.86 -16.59
C MET A 114 0.78 -18.03 -16.53
N ASP A 115 1.42 -18.36 -17.66
CA ASP A 115 2.87 -18.56 -17.73
C ASP A 115 3.65 -17.25 -17.67
N ARG A 116 3.01 -16.13 -18.02
CA ARG A 116 3.62 -14.80 -17.86
C ARG A 116 3.86 -14.43 -16.41
N ALA A 117 3.10 -15.02 -15.49
CA ALA A 117 3.36 -14.92 -14.05
C ALA A 117 4.71 -15.54 -13.67
N GLY A 118 5.16 -16.57 -14.42
CA GLY A 118 6.46 -17.21 -14.25
C GLY A 118 7.64 -16.33 -14.71
N GLY A 119 7.40 -15.25 -15.45
CA GLY A 119 8.44 -14.28 -15.83
C GLY A 119 9.15 -14.56 -17.16
N LEU A 120 10.00 -13.61 -17.56
CA LEU A 120 10.83 -13.67 -18.77
C LEU A 120 12.33 -13.53 -18.43
N PHE A 121 13.11 -14.57 -18.75
CA PHE A 121 14.55 -14.64 -18.46
C PHE A 121 15.38 -14.77 -19.74
N VAL A 122 16.31 -13.85 -19.97
CA VAL A 122 17.06 -13.74 -21.23
C VAL A 122 18.55 -13.97 -21.02
N PHE A 123 19.11 -15.00 -21.67
CA PHE A 123 20.53 -15.37 -21.63
C PHE A 123 21.11 -15.41 -23.05
N LEU A 124 21.67 -14.28 -23.48
CA LEU A 124 22.16 -14.10 -24.84
C LEU A 124 23.65 -13.72 -24.87
N PRO A 125 24.44 -14.18 -25.86
CA PRO A 125 25.76 -13.61 -26.15
C PRO A 125 25.67 -12.14 -26.61
N LYS A 126 26.77 -11.39 -26.50
CA LYS A 126 26.80 -9.92 -26.76
C LYS A 126 26.14 -9.51 -28.09
N LYS A 127 26.44 -10.20 -29.21
CA LYS A 127 25.86 -9.90 -30.53
C LYS A 127 24.32 -10.06 -30.55
N TYR A 128 23.79 -11.08 -29.87
CA TYR A 128 22.36 -11.30 -29.74
C TYR A 128 21.71 -10.35 -28.74
N GLN A 129 22.42 -9.97 -27.67
CA GLN A 129 21.95 -8.92 -26.75
C GLN A 129 21.74 -7.60 -27.46
N GLU A 130 22.65 -7.20 -28.35
CA GLU A 130 22.50 -5.96 -29.12
C GLU A 130 21.20 -5.97 -29.94
N ALA A 131 20.91 -7.06 -30.65
CA ALA A 131 19.67 -7.20 -31.40
C ALA A 131 18.42 -7.25 -30.50
N PHE A 132 18.51 -7.88 -29.32
CA PHE A 132 17.41 -7.91 -28.35
C PHE A 132 17.14 -6.52 -27.73
N ASP A 133 18.18 -5.78 -27.37
CA ASP A 133 18.06 -4.40 -26.88
C ASP A 133 17.43 -3.49 -27.95
N LYS A 134 17.79 -3.69 -29.23
CA LYS A 134 17.12 -3.02 -30.35
C LYS A 134 15.65 -3.44 -30.50
N LEU A 135 15.29 -4.71 -30.27
CA LEU A 135 13.88 -5.13 -30.22
C LEU A 135 13.10 -4.45 -29.09
N LEU A 136 13.72 -4.23 -27.91
CA LEU A 136 13.07 -3.52 -26.80
C LEU A 136 12.71 -2.06 -27.13
N SER A 137 13.33 -1.47 -28.17
CA SER A 137 12.93 -0.16 -28.70
C SER A 137 11.67 -0.21 -29.57
N TYR A 138 11.31 -1.40 -30.09
CA TYR A 138 10.13 -1.60 -30.92
C TYR A 138 8.89 -1.79 -30.03
N LYS A 139 7.98 -0.80 -30.06
CA LYS A 139 6.82 -0.72 -29.15
C LYS A 139 6.00 -2.02 -29.05
N PRO A 140 5.57 -2.70 -30.13
CA PRO A 140 4.81 -3.95 -30.02
C PRO A 140 5.55 -5.05 -29.25
N PHE A 141 6.87 -5.18 -29.45
CA PHE A 141 7.69 -6.13 -28.70
C PHE A 141 7.83 -5.71 -27.23
N LYS A 142 8.16 -4.43 -26.99
CA LYS A 142 8.26 -3.85 -25.64
C LYS A 142 6.97 -4.07 -24.85
N ASP A 143 5.81 -3.93 -25.49
CA ASP A 143 4.51 -4.10 -24.85
C ASP A 143 4.19 -5.57 -24.54
N GLN A 144 4.71 -6.55 -25.29
CA GLN A 144 4.65 -7.96 -24.89
C GLN A 144 5.54 -8.26 -23.69
N VAL A 145 6.77 -7.72 -23.67
CA VAL A 145 7.70 -7.91 -22.54
C VAL A 145 7.11 -7.35 -21.24
N LYS A 146 6.43 -6.20 -21.30
CA LYS A 146 5.76 -5.60 -20.11
C LYS A 146 4.64 -6.44 -19.50
N ARG A 147 4.11 -7.42 -20.24
CA ARG A 147 3.03 -8.30 -19.76
C ARG A 147 3.54 -9.42 -18.85
N PHE A 148 4.85 -9.65 -18.80
CA PHE A 148 5.43 -10.58 -17.84
C PHE A 148 5.48 -9.97 -16.44
N ASP A 149 5.23 -10.78 -15.42
CA ASP A 149 5.28 -10.34 -14.02
C ASP A 149 6.70 -10.07 -13.54
N SER A 150 7.68 -10.70 -14.16
CA SER A 150 9.09 -10.45 -13.92
C SER A 150 9.87 -10.45 -15.23
N PHE A 151 10.97 -9.68 -15.27
CA PHE A 151 11.87 -9.61 -16.42
C PHE A 151 13.31 -9.55 -15.95
N TYR A 152 14.13 -10.47 -16.45
CA TYR A 152 15.57 -10.50 -16.23
C TYR A 152 16.29 -10.71 -17.56
N MET A 153 17.39 -9.98 -17.74
CA MET A 153 18.31 -10.18 -18.85
C MET A 153 19.74 -10.20 -18.31
N CYS A 154 20.44 -11.31 -18.55
CA CYS A 154 21.83 -11.52 -18.12
C CYS A 154 22.77 -10.56 -18.87
N LYS A 155 23.06 -9.39 -18.29
CA LYS A 155 24.00 -8.39 -18.85
C LYS A 155 25.37 -8.46 -18.17
N GLY A 156 26.36 -7.79 -18.75
CA GLY A 156 27.68 -7.60 -18.13
C GLY A 156 28.54 -8.86 -17.97
N HIS A 157 28.17 -9.99 -18.59
CA HIS A 157 28.99 -11.21 -18.53
C HIS A 157 30.29 -11.02 -19.32
N ARG A 158 31.41 -11.46 -18.71
CA ARG A 158 32.75 -11.42 -19.35
C ARG A 158 32.96 -12.54 -20.36
N GLY A 159 32.07 -13.53 -20.39
CA GLY A 159 32.13 -14.68 -21.28
C GLY A 159 31.06 -15.72 -20.94
N ILE A 160 31.06 -16.81 -21.71
CA ILE A 160 30.05 -17.88 -21.64
C ILE A 160 29.96 -18.51 -20.23
N GLY A 161 31.07 -18.61 -19.49
CA GLY A 161 31.09 -19.23 -18.16
C GLY A 161 30.18 -18.53 -17.14
N VAL A 162 30.18 -17.19 -17.11
CA VAL A 162 29.32 -16.40 -16.21
C VAL A 162 27.86 -16.58 -16.59
N MET A 163 27.54 -16.49 -17.89
CA MET A 163 26.18 -16.68 -18.38
C MET A 163 25.66 -18.10 -18.08
N ARG A 164 26.50 -19.14 -18.27
CA ARG A 164 26.16 -20.52 -17.89
C ARG A 164 25.89 -20.66 -16.41
N SER A 165 26.72 -20.08 -15.55
CA SER A 165 26.53 -20.12 -14.10
C SER A 165 25.17 -19.55 -13.70
N ARG A 166 24.84 -18.36 -14.22
CA ARG A 166 23.54 -17.70 -13.96
C ARG A 166 22.36 -18.47 -14.54
N PHE A 167 22.53 -19.03 -15.74
CA PHE A 167 21.52 -19.87 -16.36
C PHE A 167 21.23 -21.12 -15.53
N LYS A 168 22.26 -21.80 -15.03
CA LYS A 168 22.11 -22.95 -14.13
C LYS A 168 21.39 -22.58 -12.85
N LYS A 169 21.63 -21.40 -12.28
CA LYS A 169 20.86 -20.93 -11.12
C LYS A 169 19.36 -20.88 -11.39
N LEU A 170 18.94 -20.40 -12.56
CA LEU A 170 17.53 -20.42 -12.96
C LEU A 170 16.99 -21.85 -13.07
N LEU A 171 17.73 -22.75 -13.72
CA LEU A 171 17.30 -24.14 -13.92
C LEU A 171 17.19 -24.93 -12.61
N LEU A 172 17.98 -24.54 -11.61
CA LEU A 172 18.06 -25.19 -10.30
C LEU A 172 17.34 -24.40 -9.20
N ALA A 173 16.69 -23.28 -9.54
CA ALA A 173 16.05 -22.42 -8.56
C ALA A 173 14.97 -23.22 -7.84
N LYS A 174 15.01 -23.17 -6.50
CA LYS A 174 14.01 -23.80 -5.63
C LYS A 174 12.97 -22.77 -5.21
N ASP A 175 11.88 -23.28 -4.64
CA ASP A 175 10.69 -22.61 -4.09
C ASP A 175 10.73 -21.09 -3.92
N ASP A 176 9.58 -20.48 -4.22
CA ASP A 176 9.33 -19.04 -4.08
C ASP A 176 9.66 -18.57 -2.64
N LEU A 177 10.77 -17.85 -2.48
CA LEU A 177 11.15 -17.28 -1.18
C LEU A 177 10.11 -16.22 -0.78
N PRO A 178 9.75 -16.11 0.50
CA PRO A 178 8.79 -15.11 0.95
C PRO A 178 9.34 -13.70 0.69
N LYS A 179 8.51 -12.88 0.05
CA LYS A 179 8.79 -11.47 -0.28
C LYS A 179 8.15 -10.59 0.79
N ILE A 180 8.93 -9.70 1.41
CA ILE A 180 8.47 -8.80 2.48
C ILE A 180 8.37 -7.37 1.95
N HIS A 181 7.25 -6.70 2.22
CA HIS A 181 6.96 -5.36 1.70
C HIS A 181 6.54 -4.43 2.83
N PHE A 182 7.48 -3.63 3.29
CA PHE A 182 7.24 -2.66 4.35
C PHE A 182 6.58 -1.40 3.80
N ARG A 183 5.37 -1.09 4.26
CA ARG A 183 4.67 0.16 3.95
C ARG A 183 5.30 1.28 4.77
N SER A 184 6.15 2.05 4.10
CA SER A 184 7.02 3.04 4.74
C SER A 184 6.28 4.32 5.14
N GLY A 185 6.79 5.00 6.16
CA GLY A 185 6.29 6.29 6.61
C GLY A 185 5.03 6.22 7.47
N VAL A 186 4.83 5.16 8.25
CA VAL A 186 3.81 5.12 9.31
C VAL A 186 4.17 6.16 10.38
N THR A 187 3.27 7.11 10.61
CA THR A 187 3.47 8.22 11.56
C THR A 187 2.26 8.48 12.46
N SER A 188 1.12 7.83 12.19
CA SER A 188 -0.16 8.04 12.87
C SER A 188 -0.87 6.73 13.17
N GLN A 189 -1.83 6.77 14.09
CA GLN A 189 -2.68 5.64 14.43
C GLN A 189 -3.46 5.12 13.21
N GLY A 190 -4.05 6.01 12.41
CA GLY A 190 -4.79 5.61 11.22
C GLY A 190 -3.91 4.93 10.15
N GLU A 191 -2.64 5.33 10.02
CA GLU A 191 -1.70 4.66 9.11
C GLU A 191 -1.31 3.27 9.60
N PHE A 192 -1.04 3.13 10.89
CA PHE A 192 -0.71 1.86 11.52
C PHE A 192 -1.88 0.87 11.39
N GLU A 193 -3.06 1.26 11.86
CA GLU A 193 -4.26 0.41 11.81
C GLU A 193 -4.67 0.07 10.38
N GLY A 194 -4.54 1.02 9.45
CA GLY A 194 -4.81 0.79 8.04
C GLY A 194 -3.91 -0.29 7.44
N ALA A 195 -2.61 -0.26 7.76
CA ALA A 195 -1.66 -1.27 7.32
C ALA A 195 -1.98 -2.65 7.92
N VAL A 196 -2.30 -2.71 9.22
CA VAL A 196 -2.68 -3.96 9.91
C VAL A 196 -3.95 -4.56 9.30
N LYS A 197 -5.03 -3.76 9.12
CA LYS A 197 -6.30 -4.21 8.50
C LYS A 197 -6.12 -4.71 7.07
N ALA A 198 -5.10 -4.21 6.37
CA ALA A 198 -4.72 -4.60 5.03
C ALA A 198 -3.74 -5.79 4.96
N GLY A 199 -3.32 -6.34 6.11
CA GLY A 199 -2.32 -7.41 6.17
C GLY A 199 -0.95 -7.00 5.60
N GLN A 200 -0.56 -5.75 5.78
CA GLN A 200 0.71 -5.22 5.26
C GLN A 200 1.79 -5.14 6.36
N ASP A 201 3.06 -5.25 5.96
CA ASP A 201 4.18 -5.02 6.87
C ASP A 201 4.43 -3.52 7.09
N ARG A 202 4.88 -3.13 8.28
CA ARG A 202 4.95 -1.73 8.69
C ARG A 202 6.38 -1.20 8.62
N GLY A 203 6.54 -0.04 7.97
CA GLY A 203 7.79 0.69 7.88
C GLY A 203 7.70 2.07 8.55
N PHE A 204 8.64 2.35 9.44
CA PHE A 204 8.73 3.57 10.23
C PHE A 204 9.97 4.38 9.86
N SER A 205 10.01 5.65 10.24
CA SER A 205 11.21 6.47 10.19
C SER A 205 11.54 6.93 11.60
N LEU A 206 12.81 6.79 12.01
CA LEU A 206 13.27 7.32 13.31
C LEU A 206 13.03 8.82 13.45
N ALA A 207 13.09 9.57 12.34
CA ALA A 207 12.81 11.01 12.32
C ALA A 207 11.38 11.35 12.77
N ASP A 208 10.44 10.41 12.68
CA ASP A 208 9.03 10.60 13.02
C ASP A 208 8.67 9.96 14.37
N VAL A 209 9.08 8.71 14.61
CA VAL A 209 8.73 7.98 15.84
C VAL A 209 9.54 8.46 17.06
N LYS A 210 10.74 9.02 16.85
CA LYS A 210 11.64 9.62 17.87
C LYS A 210 11.64 8.85 19.19
N ILE A 211 12.28 7.68 19.22
CA ILE A 211 12.15 6.68 20.30
C ILE A 211 12.52 7.28 21.67
N LYS A 212 13.58 8.11 21.71
CA LYS A 212 14.02 8.78 22.94
C LYS A 212 12.99 9.74 23.52
N GLN A 213 12.17 10.36 22.66
CA GLN A 213 11.18 11.37 23.05
C GLN A 213 9.77 10.78 23.17
N ALA A 214 9.61 9.46 23.03
CA ALA A 214 8.30 8.82 23.05
C ALA A 214 7.52 9.12 24.35
N SER A 215 8.20 9.20 25.50
CA SER A 215 7.58 9.58 26.79
C SER A 215 6.94 10.97 26.79
N ASN A 216 7.32 11.84 25.84
CA ASN A 216 6.83 13.22 25.76
C ASN A 216 5.66 13.36 24.75
N SER A 217 5.23 12.25 24.14
CA SER A 217 4.13 12.22 23.17
C SER A 217 3.29 10.95 23.37
N SER A 218 2.02 11.11 23.72
CA SER A 218 1.07 10.00 23.84
C SER A 218 0.98 9.17 22.56
N VAL A 219 1.04 9.82 21.39
CA VAL A 219 1.04 9.17 20.07
C VAL A 219 2.30 8.32 19.87
N ASN A 220 3.49 8.84 20.20
CA ASN A 220 4.73 8.08 20.02
C ASN A 220 4.83 6.93 21.04
N THR A 221 4.33 7.12 22.25
CA THR A 221 4.21 6.05 23.25
C THR A 221 3.30 4.94 22.75
N TRP A 222 2.13 5.29 22.20
CA TRP A 222 1.21 4.33 21.61
C TRP A 222 1.85 3.58 20.42
N LEU A 223 2.45 4.30 19.47
CA LEU A 223 3.13 3.69 18.31
C LEU A 223 4.24 2.73 18.75
N LEU A 224 5.06 3.12 19.73
CA LEU A 224 6.13 2.27 20.25
C LEU A 224 5.58 1.00 20.90
N ARG A 225 4.46 1.08 21.61
CA ARG A 225 3.77 -0.10 22.16
C ARG A 225 3.31 -1.04 21.04
N GLN A 226 2.69 -0.50 20.00
CA GLN A 226 2.23 -1.30 18.85
C GLN A 226 3.38 -1.96 18.10
N ILE A 227 4.48 -1.24 17.89
CA ILE A 227 5.70 -1.79 17.26
C ILE A 227 6.23 -2.99 18.04
N LYS A 228 6.23 -2.93 19.38
CA LYS A 228 6.66 -4.07 20.21
C LYS A 228 5.71 -5.26 20.09
N LEU A 229 4.41 -5.02 20.10
CA LEU A 229 3.40 -6.08 19.93
C LEU A 229 3.58 -6.79 18.58
N ASP A 230 3.81 -6.03 17.51
CA ASP A 230 4.11 -6.59 16.20
C ASP A 230 5.34 -7.52 16.23
N LEU A 231 6.43 -7.05 16.85
CA LEU A 231 7.65 -7.85 16.98
C LEU A 231 7.42 -9.14 17.78
N PHE A 232 6.68 -9.07 18.89
CA PHE A 232 6.33 -10.22 19.74
C PHE A 232 5.43 -11.23 19.02
N ASN A 233 4.57 -10.76 18.12
CA ASN A 233 3.71 -11.60 17.29
C ASN A 233 4.41 -12.17 16.05
N GLY A 234 5.73 -11.98 15.92
CA GLY A 234 6.48 -12.48 14.78
C GLY A 234 6.32 -11.66 13.50
N HIS A 235 5.69 -10.48 13.57
CA HIS A 235 5.51 -9.63 12.40
C HIS A 235 6.76 -8.77 12.17
N PRO A 236 7.30 -8.78 10.93
CA PRO A 236 8.49 -7.98 10.64
C PRO A 236 8.15 -6.49 10.68
N VAL A 237 9.09 -5.70 11.19
CA VAL A 237 9.00 -4.24 11.28
C VAL A 237 10.27 -3.62 10.71
N PHE A 238 10.13 -2.59 9.88
CA PHE A 238 11.23 -1.85 9.29
C PHE A 238 11.38 -0.44 9.87
N PHE A 239 12.62 0.00 10.07
CA PHE A 239 12.96 1.37 10.41
C PHE A 239 14.01 1.96 9.46
N ASP A 240 13.61 3.03 8.78
CA ASP A 240 14.53 3.96 8.13
C ASP A 240 15.24 4.81 9.20
N ASN A 241 16.53 5.06 8.98
CA ASN A 241 17.36 5.89 9.87
C ASN A 241 16.97 7.37 9.82
N GLY A 242 16.24 7.81 8.78
CA GLY A 242 15.70 9.17 8.68
C GLY A 242 16.75 10.25 8.37
N ILE A 243 18.02 9.87 8.11
CA ILE A 243 19.13 10.80 7.82
C ILE A 243 18.78 11.70 6.64
N VAL A 244 18.28 11.13 5.54
CA VAL A 244 17.89 11.90 4.35
C VAL A 244 16.82 12.92 4.66
N LYS A 245 15.87 12.57 5.53
CA LYS A 245 14.77 13.47 5.93
C LYS A 245 15.29 14.62 6.80
N ALA A 246 16.25 14.35 7.68
CA ALA A 246 16.84 15.35 8.55
C ALA A 246 17.77 16.31 7.81
N ILE A 247 18.61 15.80 6.90
CA ILE A 247 19.45 16.62 6.01
C ILE A 247 18.59 17.60 5.23
N LYS A 248 17.45 17.15 4.68
CA LYS A 248 16.48 18.03 3.98
C LYS A 248 15.88 19.13 4.84
N LYS A 249 15.84 18.95 6.17
CA LYS A 249 15.38 19.95 7.13
C LYS A 249 16.53 20.80 7.69
N GLY A 250 17.76 20.62 7.20
CA GLY A 250 18.95 21.31 7.70
C GLY A 250 19.40 20.85 9.08
N HIS A 251 19.00 19.64 9.50
CA HIS A 251 19.45 19.06 10.76
C HIS A 251 20.57 18.05 10.50
N ASP A 252 21.64 18.16 11.28
CA ASP A 252 22.65 17.12 11.36
C ASP A 252 22.16 15.99 12.26
N ILE A 253 22.34 14.74 11.84
CA ILE A 253 22.01 13.55 12.63
C ILE A 253 23.30 12.81 12.90
N ASN A 254 23.62 12.66 14.19
CA ASN A 254 24.75 11.86 14.62
C ASN A 254 24.46 10.35 14.40
N PRO A 255 25.27 9.64 13.58
CA PRO A 255 25.10 8.20 13.35
C PRO A 255 25.09 7.34 14.62
N THR A 256 25.90 7.68 15.61
CA THR A 256 25.97 6.98 16.88
C THR A 256 24.66 7.11 17.65
N GLU A 257 24.05 8.30 17.65
CA GLU A 257 22.77 8.52 18.34
C GLU A 257 21.63 7.70 17.71
N VAL A 258 21.61 7.58 16.39
CA VAL A 258 20.68 6.71 15.65
C VAL A 258 20.78 5.26 16.12
N LEU A 259 22.00 4.73 16.19
CA LEU A 259 22.23 3.35 16.63
C LEU A 259 21.85 3.14 18.11
N LEU A 260 22.09 4.13 18.96
CA LEU A 260 21.67 4.10 20.37
C LEU A 260 20.12 4.13 20.50
N GLU A 261 19.39 4.73 19.57
CA GLU A 261 17.92 4.62 19.55
C GLU A 261 17.45 3.19 19.26
N PHE A 262 18.09 2.51 18.31
CA PHE A 262 17.80 1.09 18.03
C PHE A 262 18.17 0.19 19.20
N GLU A 263 19.28 0.47 19.88
CA GLU A 263 19.68 -0.26 21.09
C GLU A 263 18.61 -0.16 22.18
N ARG A 264 18.11 1.05 22.45
CA ARG A 264 17.03 1.26 23.44
C ARG A 264 15.75 0.50 23.11
N LEU A 265 15.41 0.38 21.82
CA LEU A 265 14.27 -0.41 21.40
C LEU A 265 14.52 -1.90 21.66
N LEU A 266 15.67 -2.40 21.23
CA LEU A 266 16.02 -3.82 21.39
C LEU A 266 16.21 -4.23 22.84
N ASP A 267 16.67 -3.35 23.74
CA ASP A 267 16.77 -3.65 25.18
C ASP A 267 15.39 -3.93 25.81
N GLN A 268 14.31 -3.53 25.15
CA GLN A 268 12.92 -3.78 25.56
C GLN A 268 12.25 -4.94 24.80
N VAL A 269 13.00 -5.63 23.92
CA VAL A 269 12.51 -6.73 23.08
C VAL A 269 13.32 -7.99 23.37
N PRO A 270 12.70 -9.12 23.76
CA PRO A 270 13.41 -10.39 23.96
C PRO A 270 14.21 -10.80 22.72
N ALA A 271 15.35 -11.46 22.93
CA ALA A 271 16.31 -11.76 21.86
C ALA A 271 15.69 -12.59 20.70
N GLU A 272 14.74 -13.47 21.00
CA GLU A 272 14.05 -14.30 20.01
C GLU A 272 13.22 -13.50 18.99
N TYR A 273 12.66 -12.36 19.39
CA TYR A 273 11.83 -11.51 18.52
C TYR A 273 12.63 -10.41 17.81
N GLY A 274 13.86 -10.15 18.26
CA GLY A 274 14.69 -9.07 17.72
C GLY A 274 14.95 -9.21 16.22
N LYS A 275 15.01 -10.44 15.69
CA LYS A 275 15.25 -10.72 14.27
C LYS A 275 14.09 -10.35 13.34
N ASN A 276 12.94 -9.96 13.91
CA ASN A 276 11.83 -9.36 13.16
C ASN A 276 12.04 -7.84 12.93
N LEU A 277 13.02 -7.21 13.60
CA LEU A 277 13.36 -5.81 13.42
C LEU A 277 14.40 -5.63 12.32
N TYR A 278 14.03 -4.90 11.27
CA TYR A 278 14.89 -4.45 10.19
C TYR A 278 15.22 -2.98 10.40
N PHE A 279 16.50 -2.62 10.33
CA PHE A 279 16.90 -1.22 10.45
C PHE A 279 18.06 -0.88 9.53
N VAL A 280 18.03 0.34 8.99
CA VAL A 280 19.07 0.83 8.08
C VAL A 280 20.25 1.35 8.88
N LEU A 281 21.45 0.81 8.62
CA LEU A 281 22.68 1.36 9.19
C LEU A 281 22.89 2.80 8.70
N PRO A 282 23.28 3.73 9.59
CA PRO A 282 23.58 5.09 9.19
C PRO A 282 24.85 5.11 8.32
N ASP A 283 24.84 5.91 7.26
CA ASP A 283 25.96 6.02 6.33
C ASP A 283 25.98 7.40 5.62
N ASN A 284 26.93 7.55 4.70
CA ASN A 284 26.99 8.69 3.79
C ASN A 284 26.80 8.21 2.34
N PRO A 285 25.66 8.52 1.69
CA PRO A 285 25.37 8.04 0.34
C PRO A 285 26.20 8.70 -0.77
N PHE A 286 26.98 9.74 -0.44
CA PHE A 286 27.72 10.54 -1.42
C PHE A 286 29.25 10.45 -1.26
N ASP A 287 29.74 9.85 -0.19
CA ASP A 287 31.17 9.70 0.08
C ASP A 287 31.46 8.30 0.65
N GLU A 288 32.13 7.48 -0.15
CA GLU A 288 32.50 6.11 0.20
C GLU A 288 33.41 6.02 1.43
N ASN A 289 34.33 6.97 1.61
CA ASN A 289 35.24 6.99 2.74
C ASN A 289 34.49 7.36 4.01
N ALA A 290 33.67 8.41 3.95
CA ALA A 290 32.84 8.81 5.08
C ALA A 290 31.86 7.69 5.48
N ALA A 291 31.29 6.96 4.51
CA ALA A 291 30.44 5.79 4.80
C ALA A 291 31.21 4.71 5.56
N VAL A 292 32.43 4.39 5.14
CA VAL A 292 33.31 3.42 5.85
C VAL A 292 33.66 3.93 7.25
N ASP A 293 34.00 5.21 7.40
CA ASP A 293 34.40 5.81 8.69
C ASP A 293 33.26 5.79 9.71
N VAL A 294 32.03 6.05 9.27
CA VAL A 294 30.82 5.95 10.12
C VAL A 294 30.66 4.54 10.68
N LEU A 295 30.84 3.51 9.84
CA LEU A 295 30.76 2.11 10.25
C LEU A 295 31.90 1.72 11.19
N GLN A 296 33.14 2.11 10.88
CA GLN A 296 34.31 1.81 11.71
C GLN A 296 34.20 2.43 13.10
N THR A 297 33.77 3.69 13.18
CA THR A 297 33.56 4.42 14.44
C THR A 297 32.52 3.71 15.32
N ASN A 298 31.49 3.14 14.70
CA ASN A 298 30.36 2.50 15.40
C ASN A 298 30.43 0.97 15.45
N LYS A 299 31.55 0.38 15.02
CA LYS A 299 31.74 -1.06 14.81
C LYS A 299 31.24 -1.94 15.96
N LYS A 300 31.61 -1.62 17.21
CA LYS A 300 31.22 -2.42 18.39
C LYS A 300 29.70 -2.44 18.58
N LEU A 301 29.05 -1.28 18.44
CA LEU A 301 27.61 -1.14 18.60
C LEU A 301 26.86 -1.84 17.46
N ILE A 302 27.32 -1.67 16.21
CA ILE A 302 26.74 -2.34 15.04
C ILE A 302 26.78 -3.86 15.21
N LYS A 303 27.93 -4.43 15.62
CA LYS A 303 28.05 -5.87 15.88
C LYS A 303 27.06 -6.35 16.95
N LYS A 304 26.92 -5.59 18.05
CA LYS A 304 25.95 -5.91 19.12
C LYS A 304 24.51 -5.92 18.58
N LEU A 305 24.13 -4.93 17.77
CA LEU A 305 22.79 -4.81 17.21
C LEU A 305 22.50 -5.88 16.15
N ALA A 306 23.46 -6.14 15.24
CA ALA A 306 23.33 -7.14 14.18
C ALA A 306 23.18 -8.58 14.72
N LEU A 307 23.69 -8.87 15.91
CA LEU A 307 23.43 -10.15 16.57
C LEU A 307 21.94 -10.32 16.95
N ARG A 308 21.27 -9.24 17.32
CA ARG A 308 19.88 -9.27 17.83
C ARG A 308 18.84 -8.95 16.77
N ALA A 309 19.18 -8.18 15.75
CA ALA A 309 18.26 -7.68 14.72
C ALA A 309 18.82 -7.85 13.30
N LYS A 310 18.07 -7.39 12.30
CA LYS A 310 18.46 -7.38 10.89
C LYS A 310 19.00 -6.00 10.51
N ALA A 311 20.32 -5.86 10.60
CA ALA A 311 21.02 -4.64 10.19
C ALA A 311 21.14 -4.59 8.66
N ILE A 312 20.56 -3.57 8.03
CA ILE A 312 20.64 -3.35 6.59
C ILE A 312 21.86 -2.46 6.31
N LEU A 313 22.84 -3.01 5.59
CA LEU A 313 24.06 -2.30 5.17
C LEU A 313 23.85 -1.73 3.76
N PRO A 314 23.65 -0.41 3.59
CA PRO A 314 23.52 0.16 2.25
C PRO A 314 24.86 0.10 1.51
N VAL A 315 24.83 -0.36 0.27
CA VAL A 315 25.99 -0.33 -0.63
C VAL A 315 25.65 0.59 -1.80
N HIS A 316 26.24 1.79 -1.80
CA HIS A 316 25.97 2.81 -2.81
C HIS A 316 26.70 2.55 -4.11
N LYS A 317 26.31 3.31 -5.13
CA LYS A 317 26.85 3.19 -6.47
C LYS A 317 28.34 3.54 -6.47
N SER A 318 29.15 2.60 -6.95
CA SER A 318 30.60 2.74 -7.09
C SER A 318 31.06 2.19 -8.44
N ASP A 319 32.19 2.68 -8.92
CA ASP A 319 32.90 2.11 -10.08
C ASP A 319 33.43 0.70 -9.77
N ASN A 320 33.77 0.42 -8.51
CA ASN A 320 34.19 -0.90 -8.05
C ASN A 320 33.35 -1.39 -6.87
N MET A 321 32.16 -1.90 -7.20
CA MET A 321 31.19 -2.41 -6.22
C MET A 321 31.78 -3.46 -5.26
N VAL A 322 32.63 -4.36 -5.76
CA VAL A 322 33.23 -5.43 -4.94
C VAL A 322 34.19 -4.85 -3.91
N ALA A 323 35.07 -3.93 -4.34
CA ALA A 323 36.02 -3.29 -3.43
C ALA A 323 35.30 -2.46 -2.36
N LEU A 324 34.28 -1.68 -2.74
CA LEU A 324 33.48 -0.91 -1.78
C LEU A 324 32.78 -1.84 -0.78
N ALA A 325 32.10 -2.88 -1.26
CA ALA A 325 31.40 -3.82 -0.38
C ALA A 325 32.36 -4.52 0.61
N HIS A 326 33.55 -4.95 0.17
CA HIS A 326 34.56 -5.50 1.08
C HIS A 326 35.03 -4.50 2.14
N ARG A 327 35.23 -3.23 1.77
CA ARG A 327 35.61 -2.17 2.73
C ARG A 327 34.52 -1.95 3.77
N LEU A 328 33.26 -1.89 3.36
CA LEU A 328 32.10 -1.72 4.25
C LEU A 328 31.92 -2.93 5.18
N LEU A 329 32.01 -4.16 4.65
CA LEU A 329 31.93 -5.38 5.46
C LEU A 329 33.11 -5.48 6.43
N SER A 330 34.33 -5.18 5.98
CA SER A 330 35.52 -5.17 6.83
C SER A 330 35.41 -4.15 7.98
N ALA A 331 34.81 -2.99 7.73
CA ALA A 331 34.56 -1.97 8.76
C ALA A 331 33.73 -2.50 9.95
N ILE A 332 32.90 -3.52 9.72
CA ILE A 332 32.03 -4.13 10.72
C ILE A 332 32.43 -5.58 11.09
N ASP A 333 33.66 -6.00 10.78
CA ASP A 333 34.17 -7.38 10.95
C ASP A 333 33.31 -8.44 10.27
N TYR A 334 32.77 -8.17 9.07
CA TYR A 334 31.96 -9.11 8.31
C TYR A 334 30.80 -9.70 9.12
N CYS A 335 30.16 -8.90 9.99
CA CYS A 335 28.98 -9.36 10.71
C CYS A 335 27.82 -9.67 9.74
N ASP A 336 26.92 -10.57 10.14
CA ASP A 336 25.74 -10.93 9.34
C ASP A 336 24.83 -9.71 9.16
N VAL A 337 24.66 -9.30 7.90
CA VAL A 337 23.90 -8.11 7.51
C VAL A 337 23.02 -8.40 6.30
N VAL A 338 21.94 -7.63 6.21
CA VAL A 338 21.09 -7.59 5.02
C VAL A 338 21.69 -6.59 4.03
N LEU A 339 21.81 -6.97 2.75
CA LEU A 339 22.30 -6.05 1.73
C LEU A 339 21.27 -4.95 1.44
N GLY A 340 21.60 -3.70 1.74
CA GLY A 340 20.81 -2.54 1.36
C GLY A 340 21.07 -2.12 -0.09
N VAL A 341 20.06 -2.18 -0.95
CA VAL A 341 20.15 -1.88 -2.39
C VAL A 341 19.40 -0.58 -2.70
N PRO A 342 20.09 0.55 -2.92
CA PRO A 342 19.45 1.81 -3.31
C PRO A 342 18.71 1.71 -4.64
N CYS A 343 17.42 2.08 -4.65
CA CYS A 343 16.57 1.98 -5.84
C CYS A 343 16.13 3.33 -6.44
N ARG A 344 16.40 4.44 -5.75
CA ARG A 344 16.02 5.79 -6.20
C ARG A 344 16.94 6.33 -7.29
N SER A 345 16.35 6.73 -8.42
CA SER A 345 17.08 7.36 -9.52
C SER A 345 16.98 8.89 -9.54
N ASP A 346 16.23 9.46 -8.62
CA ASP A 346 15.82 10.87 -8.60
C ASP A 346 16.06 11.53 -7.22
N ALA A 347 17.14 11.14 -6.54
CA ALA A 347 17.44 11.67 -5.22
C ALA A 347 17.83 13.15 -5.32
N LYS A 348 17.11 14.03 -4.63
CA LYS A 348 17.46 15.45 -4.56
C LYS A 348 18.61 15.68 -3.59
N LEU A 349 19.68 16.31 -4.08
CA LEU A 349 20.81 16.77 -3.31
C LEU A 349 20.49 18.09 -2.58
N PRO A 350 21.27 18.47 -1.54
CA PRO A 350 21.08 19.74 -0.83
C PRO A 350 21.17 20.99 -1.74
N ASN A 351 21.97 20.92 -2.80
CA ASN A 351 22.10 21.98 -3.81
C ASN A 351 20.91 22.04 -4.80
N GLY A 352 19.90 21.17 -4.64
CA GLY A 352 18.73 21.08 -5.52
C GLY A 352 18.91 20.21 -6.76
N GLU A 353 20.12 19.74 -7.05
CA GLU A 353 20.39 18.83 -8.16
C GLU A 353 19.81 17.43 -7.90
N THR A 354 19.66 16.66 -8.98
CA THR A 354 19.13 15.29 -8.91
C THR A 354 20.23 14.28 -9.18
N ALA A 355 20.52 13.43 -8.19
CA ALA A 355 21.46 12.33 -8.30
C ALA A 355 20.75 10.99 -8.53
N ASN A 356 21.34 10.17 -9.42
CA ASN A 356 20.88 8.81 -9.66
C ASN A 356 21.64 7.83 -8.75
N LEU A 357 21.05 7.50 -7.60
CA LEU A 357 21.60 6.54 -6.64
C LEU A 357 21.29 5.09 -6.99
N ARG A 358 20.42 4.83 -7.97
CA ARG A 358 19.95 3.49 -8.30
C ARG A 358 21.11 2.63 -8.82
N LEU A 359 21.29 1.45 -8.21
CA LEU A 359 22.21 0.45 -8.74
C LEU A 359 21.66 -0.18 -10.03
N SER A 360 22.53 -0.44 -11.00
CA SER A 360 22.18 -1.25 -12.16
C SER A 360 22.03 -2.73 -11.78
N THR A 361 21.35 -3.53 -12.61
CA THR A 361 21.26 -4.99 -12.42
C THR A 361 22.62 -5.66 -12.30
N SER A 362 23.57 -5.28 -13.16
CA SER A 362 24.92 -5.82 -13.15
C SER A 362 25.65 -5.53 -11.84
N GLN A 363 25.42 -4.36 -11.23
CA GLN A 363 26.02 -4.00 -9.95
C GLN A 363 25.42 -4.83 -8.81
N ILE A 364 24.09 -4.99 -8.77
CA ILE A 364 23.44 -5.80 -7.73
C ILE A 364 23.82 -7.27 -7.87
N GLU A 365 23.84 -7.78 -9.10
CA GLU A 365 24.26 -9.15 -9.38
C GLU A 365 25.70 -9.41 -8.95
N THR A 366 26.59 -8.44 -9.17
CA THR A 366 27.97 -8.51 -8.66
C THR A 366 27.99 -8.68 -7.14
N LEU A 367 27.14 -7.95 -6.40
CA LEU A 367 27.03 -8.06 -4.95
C LEU A 367 26.45 -9.42 -4.51
N TYR A 368 25.39 -9.91 -5.17
CA TYR A 368 24.80 -11.24 -4.90
C TYR A 368 25.77 -12.39 -5.20
N GLU A 369 26.72 -12.19 -6.12
CA GLU A 369 27.74 -13.16 -6.50
C GLU A 369 29.00 -13.10 -5.63
N MET A 370 29.12 -12.14 -4.70
CA MET A 370 30.27 -12.07 -3.80
C MET A 370 30.32 -13.30 -2.88
N ARG A 371 31.52 -13.86 -2.73
CA ARG A 371 31.79 -15.03 -1.88
C ARG A 371 33.00 -14.76 -0.99
N ASP A 372 33.01 -15.36 0.19
CA ASP A 372 34.18 -15.39 1.05
C ASP A 372 35.25 -16.37 0.54
N GLY A 373 36.36 -16.48 1.29
CA GLY A 373 37.47 -17.38 0.95
C GLY A 373 37.09 -18.86 0.93
N ASP A 374 36.03 -19.24 1.66
CA ASP A 374 35.52 -20.60 1.76
C ASP A 374 34.39 -20.88 0.75
N GLY A 375 34.01 -19.86 -0.03
CA GLY A 375 32.99 -19.95 -1.08
C GLY A 375 31.55 -19.73 -0.58
N ALA A 376 31.34 -19.32 0.68
CA ALA A 376 30.02 -18.94 1.19
C ALA A 376 29.63 -17.52 0.71
N SER A 377 28.33 -17.27 0.58
CA SER A 377 27.83 -15.95 0.15
C SER A 377 27.95 -14.93 1.27
N TYR A 378 28.43 -13.72 0.97
CA TYR A 378 28.40 -12.63 1.95
C TYR A 378 26.99 -12.13 2.23
N PHE A 379 26.08 -12.28 1.27
CA PHE A 379 24.70 -11.84 1.40
C PHE A 379 23.75 -12.99 1.07
N HIS A 380 22.80 -13.23 1.97
CA HIS A 380 21.70 -14.19 1.81
C HIS A 380 20.33 -13.51 1.75
N GLU A 381 20.30 -12.21 2.07
CA GLU A 381 19.10 -11.39 2.15
C GLU A 381 19.42 -9.98 1.64
N ALA A 382 18.46 -9.40 0.93
CA ALA A 382 18.57 -8.04 0.40
C ALA A 382 17.32 -7.23 0.75
N HIS A 383 17.55 -5.97 1.10
CA HIS A 383 16.53 -4.97 1.31
C HIS A 383 16.66 -3.86 0.26
N HIS A 384 15.64 -3.71 -0.59
CA HIS A 384 15.63 -2.71 -1.64
C HIS A 384 15.08 -1.37 -1.15
N LEU A 385 15.99 -0.40 -1.00
CA LEU A 385 15.75 0.89 -0.37
C LEU A 385 15.06 1.90 -1.31
N GLY A 386 13.94 2.47 -0.87
CA GLY A 386 13.18 3.50 -1.55
C GLY A 386 12.52 3.01 -2.85
N LEU A 387 12.01 1.78 -2.85
CA LEU A 387 11.39 1.17 -4.02
C LEU A 387 9.94 1.69 -4.17
N SER A 388 9.70 2.55 -5.16
CA SER A 388 8.40 3.21 -5.32
C SER A 388 7.48 2.51 -6.33
N GLU A 389 6.25 2.18 -5.90
CA GLU A 389 5.15 1.75 -6.78
C GLU A 389 4.71 2.86 -7.76
N ALA A 390 4.92 4.13 -7.39
CA ALA A 390 4.42 5.31 -8.09
C ALA A 390 5.46 6.00 -9.00
N SER A 391 6.73 5.61 -8.95
CA SER A 391 7.76 6.15 -9.85
C SER A 391 7.40 5.87 -11.32
N LYS A 392 7.81 6.74 -12.26
CA LYS A 392 7.68 6.50 -13.72
C LYS A 392 8.46 5.21 -14.06
N GLY A 393 7.77 4.08 -14.02
CA GLY A 393 8.37 2.75 -13.90
C GLY A 393 7.37 1.73 -13.38
N GLY A 394 6.64 2.09 -12.31
CA GLY A 394 5.51 1.36 -11.75
C GLY A 394 5.84 -0.04 -11.24
N PHE A 395 5.16 -0.48 -10.19
CA PHE A 395 5.26 -1.86 -9.70
C PHE A 395 4.82 -2.91 -10.75
N ILE A 396 4.11 -2.50 -11.82
CA ILE A 396 3.37 -3.43 -12.67
C ILE A 396 3.61 -3.28 -14.19
N LYS A 397 4.06 -2.14 -14.75
CA LYS A 397 3.80 -1.88 -16.19
C LYS A 397 4.89 -1.24 -17.06
N SER A 398 6.11 -1.00 -16.57
CA SER A 398 7.16 -0.47 -17.45
C SER A 398 8.42 -1.33 -17.40
N VAL A 399 9.05 -1.50 -18.56
CA VAL A 399 10.39 -2.12 -18.72
C VAL A 399 11.48 -1.29 -17.98
N ASP A 400 11.10 -0.11 -17.49
CA ASP A 400 11.95 0.84 -16.77
C ASP A 400 11.65 0.83 -15.25
N GLY A 401 10.69 -0.01 -14.80
CA GLY A 401 10.33 -0.21 -13.40
C GLY A 401 11.31 -1.16 -12.69
N ALA A 402 11.92 -0.68 -11.60
CA ALA A 402 12.95 -1.46 -10.90
C ALA A 402 12.40 -2.68 -10.17
N TYR A 403 11.14 -2.67 -9.70
CA TYR A 403 10.61 -3.71 -8.80
C TYR A 403 10.68 -5.11 -9.40
N LYS A 404 10.05 -5.32 -10.57
CA LYS A 404 10.00 -6.62 -11.25
C LYS A 404 11.40 -7.17 -11.53
N GLU A 405 12.32 -6.28 -11.91
CA GLU A 405 13.73 -6.59 -12.13
C GLU A 405 14.45 -6.99 -10.82
N ARG A 406 14.15 -6.32 -9.70
CA ARG A 406 14.75 -6.64 -8.39
C ARG A 406 14.29 -8.00 -7.88
N VAL A 407 12.99 -8.28 -7.98
CA VAL A 407 12.42 -9.58 -7.59
C VAL A 407 13.02 -10.70 -8.44
N ALA A 408 13.03 -10.55 -9.77
CA ALA A 408 13.62 -11.55 -10.66
C ALA A 408 15.09 -11.85 -10.33
N LEU A 409 15.87 -10.80 -9.98
CA LEU A 409 17.27 -10.95 -9.63
C LEU A 409 17.44 -11.64 -8.26
N ALA A 410 16.62 -11.31 -7.26
CA ALA A 410 16.66 -11.97 -5.97
C ALA A 410 16.29 -13.45 -6.08
N ASP A 411 15.21 -13.77 -6.81
CA ASP A 411 14.74 -15.14 -7.05
C ASP A 411 15.82 -15.96 -7.78
N LEU A 412 16.42 -15.40 -8.84
CA LEU A 412 17.50 -16.04 -9.60
C LEU A 412 18.72 -16.41 -8.75
N HIS A 413 19.06 -15.58 -7.76
CA HIS A 413 20.22 -15.81 -6.89
C HIS A 413 19.85 -16.41 -5.53
N SER A 414 18.59 -16.80 -5.35
CA SER A 414 18.05 -17.35 -4.09
C SER A 414 18.33 -16.43 -2.88
N ILE A 415 18.19 -15.12 -3.09
CA ILE A 415 18.35 -14.09 -2.06
C ILE A 415 16.97 -13.78 -1.48
N LYS A 416 16.85 -13.79 -0.15
CA LYS A 416 15.61 -13.36 0.52
C LYS A 416 15.33 -11.89 0.20
N PHE A 417 14.11 -11.61 -0.23
CA PHE A 417 13.72 -10.29 -0.71
C PHE A 417 12.91 -9.53 0.34
N SER A 418 13.36 -8.31 0.65
CA SER A 418 12.54 -7.31 1.34
C SER A 418 12.68 -5.95 0.67
N CYS A 419 11.72 -5.05 0.89
CA CYS A 419 11.80 -3.68 0.42
C CYS A 419 10.91 -2.75 1.24
N ASP A 420 11.28 -1.47 1.31
CA ASP A 420 10.38 -0.41 1.75
C ASP A 420 9.66 0.19 0.53
N VAL A 421 8.33 0.06 0.55
CA VAL A 421 7.42 0.48 -0.52
C VAL A 421 6.47 1.54 -0.01
N CYS A 422 6.08 2.44 -0.90
CA CYS A 422 5.01 3.43 -0.72
C CYS A 422 5.01 4.20 0.61
N ILE A 423 5.47 5.46 0.57
CA ILE A 423 5.22 6.40 1.65
C ILE A 423 3.71 6.68 1.68
N PHE A 424 3.00 6.52 2.80
CA PHE A 424 1.55 6.84 2.89
C PHE A 424 1.22 8.25 2.36
N GLN A 425 2.15 9.18 2.53
CA GLN A 425 2.13 10.54 1.97
C GLN A 425 2.06 10.59 0.44
N SER A 426 2.22 9.49 -0.28
CA SER A 426 2.02 9.39 -1.73
C SER A 426 0.54 9.18 -2.11
N PHE A 427 -0.24 8.53 -1.23
CA PHE A 427 -1.67 8.30 -1.43
C PHE A 427 -2.54 9.40 -0.84
N PHE A 428 -2.02 10.12 0.15
CA PHE A 428 -2.72 11.22 0.79
C PHE A 428 -2.03 12.54 0.46
N GLY A 429 -2.80 13.56 0.09
CA GLY A 429 -2.33 14.94 -0.05
C GLY A 429 -3.19 15.90 0.77
N ALA A 430 -2.97 17.20 0.56
CA ALA A 430 -3.77 18.26 1.20
C ALA A 430 -5.28 18.10 0.93
N ASN A 431 -6.10 18.86 1.67
CA ASN A 431 -7.55 18.95 1.45
C ASN A 431 -7.79 19.23 -0.05
N GLU A 432 -8.63 18.44 -0.72
CA GLU A 432 -8.85 18.41 -2.19
C GLU A 432 -7.86 17.61 -3.06
N SER A 433 -6.84 16.98 -2.49
CA SER A 433 -5.92 16.18 -3.29
C SER A 433 -6.66 15.07 -4.05
N LYS A 434 -6.37 14.95 -5.35
CA LYS A 434 -6.88 13.89 -6.25
C LYS A 434 -6.13 12.57 -6.10
N ARG A 435 -5.20 12.46 -5.14
CA ARG A 435 -4.52 11.21 -4.83
C ARG A 435 -5.53 10.18 -4.34
N LEU A 436 -5.29 8.91 -4.67
CA LEU A 436 -6.24 7.82 -4.44
C LEU A 436 -6.72 7.73 -2.99
N GLY A 437 -5.81 7.81 -2.01
CA GLY A 437 -6.16 7.75 -0.59
C GLY A 437 -6.97 8.94 -0.12
N SER A 438 -6.66 10.16 -0.57
CA SER A 438 -7.47 11.34 -0.28
C SER A 438 -8.89 11.25 -0.87
N THR A 439 -9.04 10.67 -2.07
CA THR A 439 -10.36 10.44 -2.68
C THR A 439 -11.15 9.39 -1.92
N LEU A 440 -10.54 8.23 -1.62
CA LEU A 440 -11.19 7.15 -0.86
C LEU A 440 -11.56 7.59 0.55
N TYR A 441 -10.72 8.41 1.19
CA TYR A 441 -11.03 9.00 2.50
C TYR A 441 -12.30 9.86 2.44
N ARG A 442 -12.45 10.73 1.43
CA ARG A 442 -13.65 11.56 1.27
C ARG A 442 -14.88 10.71 0.98
N GLN A 443 -14.77 9.74 0.08
CA GLN A 443 -15.86 8.80 -0.22
C GLN A 443 -16.29 8.01 1.03
N ASN A 444 -15.32 7.51 1.80
CA ASN A 444 -15.61 6.85 3.07
C ASN A 444 -16.27 7.81 4.05
N LYS A 445 -15.82 9.06 4.15
CA LYS A 445 -16.41 10.05 5.05
C LYS A 445 -17.90 10.26 4.73
N ASP A 446 -18.25 10.35 3.46
CA ASP A 446 -19.64 10.57 3.04
C ASP A 446 -20.52 9.34 3.34
N ILE A 447 -20.06 8.14 2.95
CA ILE A 447 -20.75 6.87 3.25
C ILE A 447 -20.89 6.64 4.76
N THR A 448 -19.86 6.99 5.51
CA THR A 448 -19.84 6.77 6.96
C THR A 448 -20.76 7.75 7.68
N LYS A 449 -20.87 9.00 7.22
CA LYS A 449 -21.89 9.94 7.72
C LYS A 449 -23.30 9.43 7.44
N GLU A 450 -23.53 8.91 6.25
CA GLU A 450 -24.83 8.34 5.87
C GLU A 450 -25.18 7.12 6.73
N ARG A 451 -24.23 6.21 6.96
CA ARG A 451 -24.43 5.08 7.88
C ARG A 451 -24.57 5.49 9.33
N ALA A 452 -23.75 6.41 9.83
CA ALA A 452 -23.84 6.90 11.20
C ALA A 452 -25.21 7.52 11.48
N PHE A 453 -25.80 8.15 10.47
CA PHE A 453 -27.17 8.63 10.51
C PHE A 453 -28.19 7.47 10.57
N GLU A 454 -28.11 6.50 9.65
CA GLU A 454 -29.00 5.32 9.64
C GLU A 454 -28.94 4.52 10.94
N THR A 455 -27.78 4.46 11.59
CA THR A 455 -27.57 3.74 12.85
C THR A 455 -27.59 4.65 14.07
N SER A 456 -27.94 5.93 13.92
CA SER A 456 -27.90 6.86 15.04
C SER A 456 -28.93 6.43 16.08
N SER A 457 -28.50 6.45 17.34
CA SER A 457 -29.39 6.23 18.47
C SER A 457 -30.53 7.25 18.49
N ILE A 458 -30.25 8.49 18.09
CA ILE A 458 -31.24 9.56 17.99
C ILE A 458 -32.16 9.33 16.78
N TRP A 459 -31.62 8.84 15.65
CA TRP A 459 -32.43 8.45 14.49
C TRP A 459 -33.44 7.37 14.84
N THR A 460 -32.97 6.29 15.46
CA THR A 460 -33.81 5.16 15.89
C THR A 460 -34.89 5.63 16.88
N LEU A 461 -34.51 6.51 17.81
CA LEU A 461 -35.43 7.07 18.78
C LEU A 461 -36.47 7.97 18.11
N PHE A 462 -36.07 8.84 17.18
CA PHE A 462 -36.97 9.71 16.43
C PHE A 462 -37.93 8.93 15.51
N GLU A 463 -37.45 7.86 14.87
CA GLU A 463 -38.29 6.90 14.15
C GLU A 463 -39.34 6.26 15.07
N SER A 464 -38.99 5.98 16.32
CA SER A 464 -39.91 5.37 17.29
C SER A 464 -40.95 6.34 17.88
N ILE A 465 -40.80 7.67 17.70
CA ILE A 465 -41.75 8.64 18.23
C ILE A 465 -43.07 8.57 17.45
N SER A 466 -44.16 8.40 18.20
CA SER A 466 -45.53 8.32 17.71
C SER A 466 -46.13 9.70 17.42
N LYS A 467 -47.22 9.72 16.64
CA LYS A 467 -47.93 10.95 16.26
C LYS A 467 -48.37 11.79 17.47
N SER A 468 -48.84 11.16 18.55
CA SER A 468 -49.26 11.85 19.77
C SER A 468 -48.11 12.52 20.53
N GLU A 469 -46.92 11.93 20.50
CA GLU A 469 -45.77 12.39 21.28
C GLU A 469 -45.08 13.58 20.62
N ILE A 470 -45.03 13.63 19.28
CA ILE A 470 -44.53 14.82 18.57
C ILE A 470 -45.52 15.98 18.71
N ILE A 471 -46.83 15.73 18.70
CA ILE A 471 -47.83 16.78 18.95
C ILE A 471 -47.62 17.39 20.34
N HIS A 472 -47.38 16.57 21.36
CA HIS A 472 -47.12 17.04 22.73
C HIS A 472 -45.82 17.85 22.83
N LEU A 473 -44.77 17.45 22.11
CA LEU A 473 -43.52 18.19 22.00
C LEU A 473 -43.71 19.55 21.33
N TYR A 474 -44.54 19.60 20.29
CA TYR A 474 -44.90 20.83 19.59
C TYR A 474 -45.80 21.75 20.42
N GLU A 475 -46.69 21.21 21.24
CA GLU A 475 -47.47 21.98 22.21
C GLU A 475 -46.58 22.59 23.29
N GLU A 476 -45.52 21.88 23.72
CA GLU A 476 -44.49 22.45 24.60
C GLU A 476 -43.63 23.52 23.93
N LEU A 477 -43.25 23.32 22.65
CA LEU A 477 -42.53 24.34 21.86
C LEU A 477 -43.40 25.56 21.53
N GLY A 478 -44.70 25.37 21.32
CA GLY A 478 -45.67 26.45 21.13
C GLY A 478 -45.97 27.24 22.41
N ASN A 479 -45.61 26.69 23.57
CA ASN A 479 -45.65 27.37 24.87
C ASN A 479 -44.32 28.05 25.24
N PHE A 480 -43.34 28.12 24.32
CA PHE A 480 -42.12 28.90 24.55
C PHE A 480 -42.45 30.39 24.66
N ASP A 481 -41.99 30.98 25.75
CA ASP A 481 -42.01 32.42 26.00
C ASP A 481 -41.47 33.20 24.79
N GLU A 482 -42.25 34.19 24.33
CA GLU A 482 -42.00 35.04 23.15
C GLU A 482 -40.57 35.62 23.18
N LEU A 483 -40.09 36.02 24.36
CA LEU A 483 -38.73 36.54 24.60
C LEU A 483 -37.62 35.49 24.40
N LYS A 484 -37.91 34.21 24.67
CA LYS A 484 -36.97 33.10 24.45
C LYS A 484 -36.97 32.64 23.00
N MET A 485 -38.11 32.76 22.31
CA MET A 485 -38.19 32.56 20.86
C MET A 485 -37.41 33.64 20.11
N ASP A 486 -37.52 34.92 20.48
CA ASP A 486 -36.71 36.00 19.89
C ASP A 486 -35.21 35.73 20.04
N HIS A 487 -34.75 35.31 21.21
CA HIS A 487 -33.34 34.92 21.41
C HIS A 487 -32.92 33.67 20.60
N ALA A 488 -33.80 32.69 20.41
CA ALA A 488 -33.53 31.50 19.62
C ALA A 488 -33.53 31.79 18.11
N VAL A 489 -34.43 32.67 17.65
CA VAL A 489 -34.49 33.21 16.29
C VAL A 489 -33.27 34.10 16.02
N ASP A 490 -32.84 34.93 16.98
CA ASP A 490 -31.62 35.73 16.90
C ASP A 490 -30.36 34.86 16.87
N ALA A 491 -30.30 33.79 17.66
CA ALA A 491 -29.22 32.81 17.62
C ALA A 491 -29.19 32.01 16.31
N TRP A 492 -30.37 31.65 15.79
CA TRP A 492 -30.55 31.04 14.47
C TRP A 492 -30.11 32.00 13.37
N ASP A 493 -30.43 33.29 13.48
CA ASP A 493 -30.00 34.35 12.57
C ASP A 493 -28.48 34.53 12.63
N MET A 494 -27.88 34.50 13.81
CA MET A 494 -26.43 34.58 14.00
C MET A 494 -25.69 33.39 13.37
N HIS A 495 -26.32 32.21 13.31
CA HIS A 495 -25.81 31.02 12.60
C HIS A 495 -26.14 30.99 11.10
N CYS A 496 -27.27 31.57 10.68
CA CYS A 496 -27.70 31.63 9.27
C CYS A 496 -27.17 32.86 8.50
N GLN A 497 -26.57 33.83 9.20
CA GLN A 497 -25.90 35.00 8.61
C GLN A 497 -24.75 34.62 7.66
N PHE A 498 -24.27 33.37 7.65
CA PHE A 498 -23.32 32.89 6.65
C PHE A 498 -23.91 32.69 5.24
N ASN A 499 -25.24 32.65 5.07
CA ASN A 499 -25.89 32.42 3.76
C ASN A 499 -26.96 33.46 3.36
N ARG A 500 -27.16 34.54 4.14
CA ARG A 500 -28.22 35.54 3.85
C ARG A 500 -28.02 36.34 2.54
N LYS A 501 -26.80 36.44 2.01
CA LYS A 501 -26.52 37.28 0.82
C LYS A 501 -27.04 36.71 -0.49
N ASP A 502 -27.34 35.42 -0.58
CA ASP A 502 -27.74 34.79 -1.85
C ASP A 502 -29.27 34.76 -2.07
N MET A 503 -30.07 35.14 -1.06
CA MET A 503 -31.53 34.99 -1.12
C MET A 503 -32.30 36.29 -1.38
N ASN A 504 -31.64 37.45 -1.38
CA ASN A 504 -32.23 38.76 -1.74
C ASN A 504 -33.60 39.04 -1.06
N VAL A 505 -33.74 38.67 0.21
CA VAL A 505 -34.95 38.96 1.00
C VAL A 505 -34.74 40.29 1.71
N VAL A 506 -35.60 41.27 1.41
CA VAL A 506 -35.63 42.59 2.06
C VAL A 506 -36.86 42.65 2.97
N GLY A 507 -36.64 42.70 4.30
CA GLY A 507 -37.67 42.84 5.34
C GLY A 507 -37.41 41.97 6.58
N ASP A 508 -37.88 42.39 7.76
CA ASP A 508 -37.87 41.64 9.04
C ASP A 508 -38.81 40.42 8.98
N CYS A 509 -38.53 39.46 8.10
CA CYS A 509 -39.43 38.36 7.79
C CYS A 509 -39.04 37.03 8.46
N THR A 510 -38.18 37.00 9.47
CA THR A 510 -37.70 35.73 10.06
C THR A 510 -38.61 35.13 11.12
N PHE A 511 -39.24 35.94 11.97
CA PHE A 511 -40.23 35.43 12.92
C PHE A 511 -41.48 34.94 12.20
N GLU A 512 -41.99 35.72 11.24
CA GLU A 512 -43.11 35.29 10.40
C GLU A 512 -42.77 34.09 9.52
N ALA A 513 -41.57 33.99 8.96
CA ALA A 513 -41.17 32.82 8.17
C ALA A 513 -40.96 31.56 9.04
N PHE A 514 -40.44 31.70 10.27
CA PHE A 514 -40.25 30.58 11.19
C PHE A 514 -41.58 30.14 11.81
N SER A 515 -42.43 31.09 12.22
CA SER A 515 -43.81 30.82 12.66
C SER A 515 -44.66 30.25 11.53
N SER A 516 -44.51 30.74 10.29
CA SER A 516 -45.15 30.14 9.11
C SER A 516 -44.60 28.75 8.80
N LEU A 517 -43.29 28.51 8.95
CA LEU A 517 -42.70 27.18 8.81
C LEU A 517 -43.24 26.22 9.87
N LEU A 518 -43.36 26.66 11.13
CA LEU A 518 -43.94 25.89 12.22
C LEU A 518 -45.43 25.61 12.00
N GLU A 519 -46.20 26.60 11.53
CA GLU A 519 -47.61 26.44 11.14
C GLU A 519 -47.78 25.47 9.97
N ILE A 520 -46.96 25.59 8.92
CA ILE A 520 -46.97 24.68 7.76
C ILE A 520 -46.59 23.27 8.20
N VAL A 521 -45.54 23.11 9.01
CA VAL A 521 -45.16 21.80 9.54
C VAL A 521 -46.27 21.24 10.43
N LYS A 522 -46.91 22.04 11.28
CA LYS A 522 -48.05 21.62 12.13
C LYS A 522 -49.25 21.18 11.29
N LEU A 523 -49.57 21.90 10.22
CA LEU A 523 -50.64 21.58 9.30
C LEU A 523 -50.33 20.28 8.52
N GLU A 524 -49.12 20.15 7.98
CA GLU A 524 -48.67 18.95 7.26
C GLU A 524 -48.56 17.74 8.19
N MET A 525 -48.08 17.88 9.44
CA MET A 525 -48.07 16.79 10.43
C MET A 525 -49.46 16.30 10.81
N SER A 526 -50.46 17.18 10.75
CA SER A 526 -51.86 16.83 10.99
C SER A 526 -52.44 16.01 9.82
N ASN A 527 -52.08 16.40 8.58
CA ASN A 527 -52.58 15.81 7.34
C ASN A 527 -51.84 14.53 6.91
N ASP A 528 -50.51 14.57 6.90
CA ASP A 528 -49.60 13.49 6.51
C ASP A 528 -48.36 13.49 7.42
N PHE A 529 -48.53 12.86 8.58
CA PHE A 529 -47.53 12.76 9.63
C PHE A 529 -46.20 12.19 9.13
N ASP A 530 -46.25 11.17 8.27
CA ASP A 530 -45.06 10.48 7.78
C ASP A 530 -44.26 11.39 6.83
N SER A 531 -44.93 12.13 5.95
CA SER A 531 -44.27 13.11 5.07
C SER A 531 -43.64 14.28 5.83
N ALA A 532 -44.32 14.82 6.83
CA ALA A 532 -43.80 15.91 7.65
C ALA A 532 -42.65 15.46 8.58
N LYS A 533 -42.75 14.24 9.14
CA LYS A 533 -41.67 13.58 9.88
C LYS A 533 -40.44 13.38 8.98
N ALA A 534 -40.63 12.88 7.76
CA ALA A 534 -39.56 12.73 6.77
C ALA A 534 -38.92 14.07 6.38
N TYR A 535 -39.70 15.15 6.28
CA TYR A 535 -39.20 16.50 6.02
C TYR A 535 -38.31 17.03 7.16
N LEU A 536 -38.76 16.92 8.41
CA LEU A 536 -37.97 17.30 9.58
C LEU A 536 -36.68 16.47 9.70
N MET A 537 -36.78 15.17 9.42
CA MET A 537 -35.63 14.26 9.35
C MET A 537 -34.62 14.70 8.30
N ALA A 538 -35.07 15.13 7.13
CA ALA A 538 -34.20 15.66 6.08
C ALA A 538 -33.57 17.01 6.48
N LEU A 539 -34.34 17.90 7.13
CA LEU A 539 -33.90 19.24 7.53
C LEU A 539 -32.81 19.20 8.60
N PHE A 540 -32.94 18.29 9.58
CA PHE A 540 -32.03 18.19 10.73
C PHE A 540 -31.03 17.03 10.62
N LYS A 541 -30.93 16.39 9.45
CA LYS A 541 -30.09 15.22 9.19
C LYS A 541 -28.67 15.33 9.75
N ASP A 542 -27.99 16.45 9.51
CA ASP A 542 -26.61 16.67 9.95
C ASP A 542 -26.45 16.93 11.46
N ARG A 543 -27.56 17.20 12.17
CA ARG A 543 -27.56 17.49 13.62
C ARG A 543 -27.95 16.30 14.49
N PHE A 544 -28.48 15.23 13.89
CA PHE A 544 -28.82 13.98 14.60
C PHE A 544 -27.64 13.05 14.82
N ILE A 545 -26.50 13.31 14.16
CA ILE A 545 -25.31 12.48 14.31
C ILE A 545 -24.51 12.99 15.50
N LEU A 546 -24.31 12.15 16.52
CA LEU A 546 -23.43 12.48 17.64
C LEU A 546 -21.96 12.52 17.17
N PRO A 547 -21.12 13.43 17.70
CA PRO A 547 -19.69 13.46 17.38
C PRO A 547 -18.99 12.12 17.58
N GLU A 548 -19.43 11.31 18.56
CA GLU A 548 -18.92 9.98 18.86
C GLU A 548 -19.39 8.91 17.86
N GLU A 549 -20.52 9.13 17.18
CA GLU A 549 -21.06 8.26 16.12
C GLU A 549 -20.32 8.47 14.79
N VAL A 550 -19.61 9.60 14.62
CA VAL A 550 -18.74 9.84 13.47
C VAL A 550 -17.36 9.21 13.74
N PRO A 551 -16.91 8.23 12.92
CA PRO A 551 -15.59 7.66 13.07
C PRO A 551 -14.50 8.73 13.00
N SER A 552 -13.50 8.57 13.86
CA SER A 552 -12.38 9.50 13.95
C SER A 552 -11.65 9.65 12.61
N TYR A 553 -10.90 10.74 12.46
CA TYR A 553 -10.01 10.94 11.30
C TYR A 553 -9.12 9.72 11.05
N ASP A 554 -8.52 9.18 12.11
CA ASP A 554 -7.66 7.98 12.04
C ASP A 554 -8.44 6.75 11.57
N THR A 555 -9.67 6.55 12.05
CA THR A 555 -10.50 5.41 11.63
C THR A 555 -10.84 5.50 10.14
N MET A 556 -11.26 6.68 9.67
CA MET A 556 -11.57 6.91 8.26
C MET A 556 -10.32 6.75 7.38
N ARG A 557 -9.17 7.24 7.86
CA ARG A 557 -7.88 7.10 7.17
C ARG A 557 -7.45 5.63 7.09
N ALA A 558 -7.58 4.88 8.18
CA ALA A 558 -7.30 3.44 8.23
C ALA A 558 -8.18 2.67 7.24
N ASN A 559 -9.48 2.98 7.17
CA ASN A 559 -10.39 2.36 6.22
C ASN A 559 -10.02 2.70 4.77
N ALA A 560 -9.64 3.94 4.47
CA ALA A 560 -9.17 4.33 3.14
C ALA A 560 -7.91 3.55 2.74
N ILE A 561 -6.93 3.43 3.65
CA ILE A 561 -5.71 2.64 3.44
C ILE A 561 -6.05 1.17 3.18
N ASN A 562 -6.93 0.60 3.99
CA ASN A 562 -7.37 -0.78 3.85
C ASN A 562 -7.99 -1.03 2.46
N LEU A 563 -8.83 -0.12 1.96
CA LEU A 563 -9.41 -0.21 0.62
C LEU A 563 -8.36 -0.13 -0.50
N ILE A 564 -7.33 0.72 -0.36
CA ILE A 564 -6.24 0.82 -1.35
C ILE A 564 -5.55 -0.53 -1.53
N PHE A 565 -5.24 -1.19 -0.42
CA PHE A 565 -4.44 -2.42 -0.45
C PHE A 565 -5.27 -3.70 -0.60
N ARG A 566 -6.58 -3.68 -0.31
CA ARG A 566 -7.50 -4.80 -0.59
C ARG A 566 -7.90 -4.91 -2.06
N SER A 567 -7.85 -3.83 -2.83
CA SER A 567 -8.28 -3.89 -4.23
C SER A 567 -7.29 -4.70 -5.08
N SER A 568 -7.80 -5.69 -5.84
CA SER A 568 -7.01 -6.60 -6.67
C SER A 568 -6.16 -5.96 -7.76
N ARG A 569 -6.31 -4.66 -8.01
CA ARG A 569 -5.48 -3.90 -8.97
C ARG A 569 -4.18 -3.35 -8.40
N THR A 570 -4.01 -3.38 -7.07
CA THR A 570 -2.82 -2.90 -6.35
C THR A 570 -2.04 -4.05 -5.67
N LEU A 571 -2.50 -5.28 -5.85
CA LEU A 571 -2.01 -6.49 -5.18
C LEU A 571 -0.76 -7.07 -5.85
N LEU A 572 0.40 -6.92 -5.22
CA LEU A 572 1.54 -7.84 -5.41
C LEU A 572 2.21 -8.24 -4.08
N THR A 573 1.53 -8.10 -2.93
CA THR A 573 2.16 -8.35 -1.61
C THR A 573 1.25 -8.87 -0.49
N ALA A 574 -0.04 -9.17 -0.73
CA ALA A 574 -0.86 -9.78 0.32
C ALA A 574 -0.65 -11.30 0.33
N LYS A 575 -0.03 -11.84 1.39
CA LYS A 575 -0.14 -13.28 1.68
C LYS A 575 -1.63 -13.64 1.83
N PRO A 576 -2.13 -14.69 1.15
CA PRO A 576 -3.44 -15.22 1.48
C PRO A 576 -3.29 -16.12 2.71
N SER A 577 -3.84 -15.69 3.84
CA SER A 577 -4.61 -16.52 4.81
C SER A 577 -4.53 -15.97 6.24
N HIS A 578 -5.51 -15.15 6.60
CA HIS A 578 -6.28 -15.47 7.81
C HIS A 578 -7.71 -15.72 7.34
N LYS A 579 -8.16 -16.96 7.53
CA LYS A 579 -9.52 -17.42 7.25
C LYS A 579 -10.48 -16.74 8.22
N PHE A 580 -10.98 -15.56 7.88
CA PHE A 580 -12.28 -15.04 8.30
C PHE A 580 -12.55 -13.84 7.38
N TYR A 581 -13.38 -14.05 6.35
CA TYR A 581 -14.19 -13.07 5.61
C TYR A 581 -14.60 -13.69 4.26
N ASN A 582 -15.25 -14.86 4.33
CA ASN A 582 -16.19 -15.25 3.30
C ASN A 582 -17.58 -15.01 3.89
N GLU A 583 -18.15 -13.85 3.60
CA GLU A 583 -19.59 -13.57 3.51
C GLU A 583 -19.78 -12.06 3.39
N ILE A 584 -19.61 -11.51 2.18
CA ILE A 584 -20.57 -10.57 1.56
C ILE A 584 -20.46 -10.80 0.04
N VAL A 585 -21.22 -11.80 -0.43
CA VAL A 585 -21.83 -11.85 -1.77
C VAL A 585 -23.03 -10.88 -1.69
N SER A 586 -23.42 -10.03 -2.63
CA SER A 586 -23.11 -9.82 -4.04
C SER A 586 -23.30 -8.33 -4.37
N ILE A 587 -22.54 -7.84 -5.35
CA ILE A 587 -22.86 -6.58 -6.03
C ILE A 587 -23.89 -6.89 -7.12
N LYS A 588 -25.11 -6.35 -6.97
CA LYS A 588 -25.89 -5.68 -8.02
C LYS A 588 -27.17 -5.09 -7.40
N PRO A 589 -27.59 -3.91 -7.88
CA PRO A 589 -28.75 -3.93 -8.75
C PRO A 589 -28.47 -3.37 -10.14
N LEU A 590 -29.03 -4.06 -11.13
CA LEU A 590 -29.28 -3.58 -12.47
C LEU A 590 -30.43 -2.56 -12.45
N THR A 591 -30.24 -1.53 -13.28
CA THR A 591 -31.20 -0.91 -14.21
C THR A 591 -32.37 -0.06 -13.72
N SER A 592 -32.40 1.11 -14.36
CA SER A 592 -33.55 1.87 -14.89
C SER A 592 -34.55 2.46 -13.89
N PHE A 593 -34.58 3.78 -13.83
CA PHE A 593 -35.76 4.52 -14.27
C PHE A 593 -35.34 5.89 -14.84
N ASP A 594 -35.68 6.10 -16.11
CA ASP A 594 -35.80 7.40 -16.74
C ASP A 594 -36.83 8.25 -16.00
N GLY A 595 -36.61 9.56 -15.90
CA GLY A 595 -37.70 10.51 -15.67
C GLY A 595 -37.35 11.69 -14.78
N LEU A 596 -37.36 12.88 -15.39
CA LEU A 596 -37.51 14.20 -14.78
C LEU A 596 -36.27 14.85 -14.15
N MET A 597 -35.46 15.38 -15.07
CA MET A 597 -34.98 16.77 -15.10
C MET A 597 -35.56 17.70 -14.00
N MET A 598 -34.69 18.33 -13.21
CA MET A 598 -34.62 19.80 -13.15
C MET A 598 -33.18 20.24 -12.87
N LYS A 599 -32.63 21.00 -13.82
CA LYS A 599 -31.32 21.66 -13.71
C LYS A 599 -31.46 22.95 -12.90
N ALA A 600 -30.69 23.11 -11.84
CA ALA A 600 -30.35 24.43 -11.32
C ALA A 600 -29.01 24.87 -11.94
N ARG A 601 -29.06 26.03 -12.63
CA ARG A 601 -27.93 26.68 -13.29
C ARG A 601 -26.92 27.23 -12.27
N ALA A 602 -25.64 27.13 -12.63
CA ALA A 602 -24.52 27.78 -11.96
C ALA A 602 -24.52 29.30 -12.19
N ILE A 603 -24.08 30.09 -11.20
CA ILE A 603 -23.54 31.44 -11.39
C ILE A 603 -22.29 31.62 -10.48
N PRO A 604 -21.24 32.33 -10.93
CA PRO A 604 -19.86 32.24 -10.44
C PRO A 604 -19.44 33.31 -9.43
N SER A 605 -18.31 33.03 -8.79
CA SER A 605 -17.56 33.80 -7.79
C SER A 605 -16.85 35.07 -8.29
N THR A 606 -16.91 36.15 -7.51
CA THR A 606 -15.90 37.24 -7.38
C THR A 606 -16.33 38.19 -6.24
N VAL A 607 -15.55 38.89 -5.41
CA VAL A 607 -14.14 38.97 -4.97
C VAL A 607 -14.07 40.25 -4.06
N ILE A 608 -13.24 40.22 -3.00
CA ILE A 608 -12.60 41.35 -2.26
C ILE A 608 -13.30 42.07 -1.07
N ASP A 609 -12.70 41.82 0.12
CA ASP A 609 -12.21 42.69 1.21
C ASP A 609 -12.82 44.08 1.50
N ARG A 610 -13.09 44.35 2.80
CA ARG A 610 -12.12 44.98 3.73
C ARG A 610 -12.72 45.23 5.12
N GLU A 611 -11.93 44.83 6.12
CA GLU A 611 -11.70 45.37 7.46
C GLU A 611 -12.58 46.53 7.98
N ARG A 612 -13.02 46.42 9.26
CA ARG A 612 -12.42 47.22 10.35
C ARG A 612 -12.91 46.82 11.75
N LYS A 613 -11.93 46.73 12.65
CA LYS A 613 -12.03 46.63 14.11
C LYS A 613 -12.22 48.01 14.75
N SER A 614 -13.02 48.10 15.81
CA SER A 614 -12.96 49.02 16.97
C SER A 614 -14.15 48.70 17.88
N GLY A 615 -14.14 48.58 19.20
CA GLY A 615 -13.15 48.82 20.25
C GLY A 615 -13.90 49.25 21.53
N CYS A 616 -13.95 48.35 22.53
CA CYS A 616 -14.12 48.59 23.99
C CYS A 616 -15.45 49.21 24.54
N PRO A 617 -15.65 49.31 25.87
CA PRO A 617 -15.86 48.22 26.84
C PRO A 617 -16.99 48.49 27.87
N GLY A 618 -17.41 47.45 28.61
CA GLY A 618 -17.99 47.56 29.97
C GLY A 618 -19.51 47.42 30.09
N ASP A 619 -19.99 46.36 30.74
CA ASP A 619 -20.47 46.45 32.14
C ASP A 619 -20.89 45.07 32.68
N MET A 620 -20.60 44.85 33.96
CA MET A 620 -20.99 43.66 34.73
C MET A 620 -22.40 43.85 35.30
N ALA A 621 -23.26 42.82 35.23
CA ALA A 621 -24.00 42.33 36.40
C ALA A 621 -24.95 41.14 36.11
N THR A 622 -24.87 40.16 37.01
CA THR A 622 -25.95 39.27 37.51
C THR A 622 -26.59 38.24 36.57
N THR A 623 -25.92 37.09 36.53
CA THR A 623 -26.45 35.73 36.76
C THR A 623 -27.98 35.56 36.93
N ASN A 624 -28.62 35.13 35.84
CA ASN A 624 -29.57 34.01 35.80
C ASN A 624 -29.60 33.51 34.35
N GLN A 625 -28.49 32.92 33.90
CA GLN A 625 -28.43 32.24 32.62
C GLN A 625 -28.97 30.82 32.80
N THR A 626 -30.27 30.62 32.58
CA THR A 626 -30.70 29.37 31.95
C THR A 626 -29.90 29.24 30.65
N PRO A 627 -29.31 28.08 30.34
CA PRO A 627 -28.47 27.95 29.16
C PRO A 627 -29.32 28.31 27.93
N ASN A 628 -28.74 29.09 27.01
CA ASN A 628 -29.30 29.27 25.67
C ASN A 628 -29.27 27.90 24.99
N ILE A 629 -30.36 27.15 25.12
CA ILE A 629 -30.54 25.85 24.50
C ILE A 629 -31.24 26.12 23.18
N ASP A 630 -30.53 25.99 22.05
CA ASP A 630 -31.17 26.07 20.73
C ASP A 630 -32.22 24.97 20.56
N VAL A 631 -33.18 25.13 19.65
CA VAL A 631 -34.28 24.17 19.43
C VAL A 631 -33.76 22.72 19.34
N VAL A 632 -32.62 22.47 18.70
CA VAL A 632 -32.04 21.12 18.59
C VAL A 632 -31.45 20.65 19.91
N SER A 633 -30.77 21.53 20.66
CA SER A 633 -30.33 21.23 22.01
C SER A 633 -31.51 20.98 22.97
N TYR A 634 -32.67 21.61 22.73
CA TYR A 634 -33.89 21.45 23.52
C TYR A 634 -34.61 20.16 23.15
N PHE A 635 -34.76 19.88 21.85
CA PHE A 635 -35.26 18.59 21.36
C PHE A 635 -34.38 17.44 21.86
N LYS A 636 -33.06 17.60 21.83
CA LYS A 636 -32.12 16.61 22.36
C LYS A 636 -32.32 16.42 23.87
N ALA A 637 -32.36 17.51 24.64
CA ALA A 637 -32.61 17.47 26.08
C ALA A 637 -33.98 16.90 26.43
N PHE A 638 -35.03 17.22 25.67
CA PHE A 638 -36.38 16.71 25.86
C PHE A 638 -36.44 15.21 25.52
N VAL A 639 -35.85 14.78 24.41
CA VAL A 639 -35.79 13.37 24.03
C VAL A 639 -35.01 12.58 25.10
N GLU A 640 -33.91 13.15 25.59
CA GLU A 640 -33.11 12.63 26.71
C GLU A 640 -33.88 12.65 28.05
N SER A 641 -34.81 13.59 28.27
CA SER A 641 -35.56 13.73 29.53
C SER A 641 -36.91 13.02 29.56
N SER A 642 -37.55 12.85 28.39
CA SER A 642 -38.96 12.46 28.26
C SER A 642 -39.13 11.03 27.74
N TYR A 643 -38.15 10.46 27.03
CA TYR A 643 -38.22 9.08 26.51
C TYR A 643 -37.10 8.15 26.97
N VAL A 644 -36.07 8.69 27.62
CA VAL A 644 -34.94 7.91 28.08
C VAL A 644 -34.75 8.18 29.56
N SER A 645 -35.26 7.28 30.39
CA SER A 645 -34.57 7.12 31.67
C SER A 645 -33.12 6.72 31.32
N LYS A 646 -32.12 7.33 31.98
CA LYS A 646 -30.72 6.95 31.80
C LYS A 646 -30.54 5.43 31.84
N GLU A 647 -31.38 4.73 32.62
CA GLU A 647 -31.43 3.27 32.68
C GLU A 647 -31.84 2.58 31.36
N ARG A 648 -32.66 3.19 30.49
CA ARG A 648 -33.10 2.58 29.21
C ARG A 648 -32.09 2.72 28.08
N ILE A 649 -31.40 3.87 27.96
CA ILE A 649 -30.21 3.98 27.09
C ILE A 649 -29.10 3.09 27.64
N GLN A 650 -28.89 3.05 28.96
CA GLN A 650 -27.94 2.13 29.57
C GLN A 650 -28.36 0.68 29.36
N ALA A 651 -29.65 0.34 29.40
CA ALA A 651 -30.14 -1.02 29.13
C ALA A 651 -30.00 -1.39 27.67
N ALA A 652 -30.27 -0.50 26.71
CA ALA A 652 -30.04 -0.75 25.29
C ALA A 652 -28.55 -0.83 24.95
N GLN A 653 -27.71 -0.04 25.62
CA GLN A 653 -26.24 -0.13 25.54
C GLN A 653 -25.71 -1.40 26.23
N LEU A 654 -26.32 -1.82 27.35
CA LEU A 654 -26.00 -3.05 28.07
C LEU A 654 -26.46 -4.27 27.28
N GLU A 655 -27.63 -4.23 26.64
CA GLU A 655 -28.16 -5.28 25.76
C GLU A 655 -27.31 -5.39 24.48
N SER A 656 -26.89 -4.27 23.90
CA SER A 656 -25.90 -4.26 22.80
C SER A 656 -24.53 -4.77 23.22
N LYS A 657 -24.10 -4.47 24.47
CA LYS A 657 -22.88 -5.01 25.08
C LYS A 657 -22.99 -6.49 25.41
N ASP A 658 -24.15 -6.96 25.89
CA ASP A 658 -24.46 -8.35 26.18
C ASP A 658 -24.57 -9.17 24.90
N ILE A 659 -25.07 -8.59 23.80
CA ILE A 659 -25.01 -9.17 22.46
C ILE A 659 -23.55 -9.28 21.99
N LEU A 660 -22.74 -8.24 22.20
CA LEU A 660 -21.29 -8.25 21.89
C LEU A 660 -20.51 -9.24 22.76
N ASP A 661 -20.85 -9.38 24.03
CA ASP A 661 -20.21 -10.29 24.98
C ASP A 661 -20.70 -11.74 24.79
N TYR A 662 -21.96 -11.94 24.38
CA TYR A 662 -22.50 -13.21 23.89
C TYR A 662 -21.81 -13.64 22.59
N LEU A 663 -21.56 -12.71 21.66
CA LEU A 663 -20.78 -12.98 20.45
C LEU A 663 -19.32 -13.34 20.76
N LYS A 664 -18.69 -12.68 21.75
CA LYS A 664 -17.35 -13.08 22.27
C LYS A 664 -17.38 -14.44 22.97
N ALA A 665 -18.44 -14.73 23.72
CA ALA A 665 -18.68 -16.01 24.40
C ALA A 665 -19.17 -17.13 23.45
N SER A 666 -19.41 -16.82 22.17
CA SER A 666 -19.71 -17.80 21.12
C SER A 666 -18.47 -18.22 20.33
N ILE A 667 -17.32 -17.60 20.59
CA ILE A 667 -16.02 -17.97 20.03
C ILE A 667 -15.48 -19.21 20.78
N PRO A 668 -15.02 -20.27 20.08
CA PRO A 668 -14.52 -21.50 20.69
C PRO A 668 -13.38 -21.24 21.68
N ALA A 669 -13.29 -22.06 22.74
CA ALA A 669 -12.46 -21.85 23.93
C ALA A 669 -10.97 -21.51 23.67
N GLY A 670 -10.40 -21.87 22.51
CA GLY A 670 -9.03 -21.52 22.14
C GLY A 670 -8.76 -20.03 21.87
N GLY A 671 -9.79 -19.18 21.82
CA GLY A 671 -9.67 -17.74 21.54
C GLY A 671 -9.80 -16.80 22.75
N ARG A 672 -10.16 -17.30 23.94
CA ARG A 672 -10.44 -16.44 25.11
C ARG A 672 -9.22 -16.12 25.97
N ASP A 673 -8.24 -17.02 26.04
CA ASP A 673 -7.04 -16.85 26.87
C ASP A 673 -6.12 -15.70 26.44
N LEU A 674 -6.27 -15.19 25.20
CA LEU A 674 -5.44 -14.10 24.65
C LEU A 674 -5.99 -12.69 24.93
N LEU A 675 -7.26 -12.55 25.29
CA LEU A 675 -7.89 -11.25 25.57
C LEU A 675 -7.76 -10.85 27.04
N ASP A 676 -7.83 -11.81 27.96
CA ASP A 676 -7.71 -11.55 29.40
C ASP A 676 -6.25 -11.29 29.87
N GLN A 677 -5.25 -11.59 29.03
CA GLN A 677 -3.85 -11.22 29.28
C GLN A 677 -3.46 -9.85 28.70
N ALA A 678 -4.36 -9.18 27.96
CA ALA A 678 -4.10 -7.92 27.27
C ALA A 678 -4.81 -6.68 27.87
N ALA A 679 -5.71 -6.89 28.85
CA ALA A 679 -6.25 -5.85 29.74
C ALA A 679 -5.33 -5.70 30.96
#